data_AF-A0AA92IH05-F1
#
_entry.id   AF-A0AA92IH05-F1
#
_cell.length_a   1.000
_cell.length_b   1.000
_cell.length_c   1.000
_cell.angle_alpha   90.00
_cell.angle_beta   90.00
_cell.angle_gamma   90.00
#
_symmetry.space_group_name_H-M   'P 1'
#
loop_
_entity.id
_entity.type
_entity.pdbx_description
1 polymer ?
#
loop_
_entity_poly.entity_id
_entity_poly.type
_entity_poly.pdbx_seq_one_letter_code
_entity_poly.pdbx_strand_id
1 'polypeptide(L)'
;MTDKAPLILVDGSSYLYRAFHALPPLTTSKGLPTGAVKGVLNMLNSLRKQYPRSPFAVVFDAKGKTFRDELFEDYKSHRPPMPDDLRLQIEPLHASVKALGLPLLCVDGVEADDVIGTLARQSAAAGCPVVISTGDKDMAQLVDEHITLVNTMSGTVLDIAGVHEKFGVGPECIIDFLALMGDKSDNIPGVPGVGEKTASGLITGIGGGLDMIYANLDKVPELTIRGAKKLPEKLLEFKEMAYLSYQLATIKVDVELDIRADALMPGEPDREALMALYQELEFRSWVEDLSREAKAVAQGAASAPVEATAAEVKYEIILDQAGLKRWLDKLRSAELFAFDTETTSIHAQKAELVGVSLAVSANEAAYIPVAHSYMGVPDQLDRDAVVAALKPLLEDPNKAKVGQHAKYDMNVLAHYGVEMQGIAFDTMLESYVLNSTATRHDMDSLALRYLGHSTIHFEDIAGKGAKQLTFDQIALEQAGPYAAEDADITLRLHQTLWAKLEAEPSLAKVLREIEMPLVPVLARIERYGALVDAKLLGIQSIELGDKMIALQREAYELAGEEFNLGSPKQLGTILYEKQGIPVISKTAKGQPSTAEAVLAELAEQGYPLPQVIMQYRTLSKLKSTYTDRLPEQINPRTGRIHTSYHQAVAATGRLSSSDPNLQNIPIRTAEGRRIRQAFVAPKGYKMVAADYSQIELRIMAHLAQDPGLLHAFQNGLDVHKATAAEVFGVELEEVSSDQRRKAKAINFGLIYGMSAFGLAKQIDVDRKQAQAYIDRYFTRYPGVLGYMERTRAQAGEQGFVETLFGRRLYLPDINAKNQALRKGAERTAINAPMQGTAADIIKRAMLTVDAWLAESGLDARVIMQVHDELVLEVREDQVPQLSEGLRTHMAAAAELAVPLVVDVGVGDNWDEAH
;
A
#
# COMPACT_ATOMS: atom_id res chain seq x y z
N MET A 1 -9.92 25.56 -38.73
CA MET A 1 -10.18 24.14 -39.05
C MET A 1 -11.35 23.72 -38.19
N THR A 2 -12.31 23.01 -38.78
CA THR A 2 -13.63 22.70 -38.19
C THR A 2 -13.51 21.96 -36.86
N ASP A 3 -14.15 22.53 -35.84
CA ASP A 3 -14.17 22.12 -34.43
C ASP A 3 -15.04 20.85 -34.20
N LYS A 4 -14.85 19.80 -35.03
CA LYS A 4 -15.59 18.54 -34.95
C LYS A 4 -14.88 17.57 -34.00
N ALA A 5 -15.61 17.04 -33.02
CA ALA A 5 -15.10 16.02 -32.12
C ALA A 5 -14.70 14.75 -32.89
N PRO A 6 -13.56 14.10 -32.56
CA PRO A 6 -13.10 12.91 -33.27
C PRO A 6 -14.02 11.71 -32.99
N LEU A 7 -14.17 10.79 -33.94
CA LEU A 7 -14.74 9.45 -33.68
C LEU A 7 -13.73 8.63 -32.88
N ILE A 8 -14.15 8.02 -31.78
CA ILE A 8 -13.33 7.12 -30.96
C ILE A 8 -13.71 5.68 -31.25
N LEU A 9 -12.75 4.89 -31.72
CA LEU A 9 -12.92 3.45 -31.94
C LEU A 9 -12.01 2.69 -30.96
N VAL A 10 -12.59 1.84 -30.13
CA VAL A 10 -11.84 1.04 -29.17
C VAL A 10 -11.81 -0.41 -29.61
N ASP A 11 -10.60 -0.96 -29.70
CA ASP A 11 -10.37 -2.39 -29.88
C ASP A 11 -10.54 -3.11 -28.54
N GLY A 12 -11.76 -3.61 -28.32
CA GLY A 12 -12.20 -4.29 -27.12
C GLY A 12 -11.48 -5.61 -26.88
N SER A 13 -11.20 -6.36 -27.95
CA SER A 13 -10.45 -7.63 -27.88
C SER A 13 -9.04 -7.40 -27.36
N SER A 14 -8.32 -6.43 -27.92
CA SER A 14 -6.98 -6.04 -27.46
C SER A 14 -6.99 -5.50 -26.03
N TYR A 15 -8.01 -4.70 -25.68
CA TYR A 15 -8.19 -4.19 -24.30
C TYR A 15 -8.34 -5.33 -23.30
N LEU A 16 -9.14 -6.35 -23.64
CA LEU A 16 -9.44 -7.49 -22.78
C LEU A 16 -8.17 -8.31 -22.45
N TYR A 17 -7.39 -8.70 -23.46
CA TYR A 17 -6.14 -9.44 -23.25
C TYR A 17 -5.09 -8.61 -22.49
N ARG A 18 -4.99 -7.31 -22.79
CA ARG A 18 -4.06 -6.42 -22.07
C ARG A 18 -4.43 -6.28 -20.60
N ALA A 19 -5.71 -6.06 -20.30
CA ALA A 19 -6.18 -5.96 -18.92
C ALA A 19 -5.92 -7.24 -18.12
N PHE A 20 -6.10 -8.41 -18.74
CA PHE A 20 -5.86 -9.71 -18.12
C PHE A 20 -4.39 -9.93 -17.71
N HIS A 21 -3.44 -9.49 -18.52
CA HIS A 21 -2.00 -9.64 -18.22
C HIS A 21 -1.43 -8.51 -17.34
N ALA A 22 -2.04 -7.33 -17.36
CA ALA A 22 -1.54 -6.15 -16.65
C ALA A 22 -1.96 -6.10 -15.17
N LEU A 23 -3.15 -6.62 -14.85
CA LEU A 23 -3.69 -6.60 -13.49
C LEU A 23 -3.39 -7.92 -12.76
N PRO A 24 -3.20 -7.89 -11.42
CA PRO A 24 -3.16 -9.12 -10.65
C PRO A 24 -4.49 -9.89 -10.81
N PRO A 25 -4.49 -11.22 -10.65
CA PRO A 25 -5.72 -12.01 -10.72
C PRO A 25 -6.67 -11.60 -9.58
N LEU A 26 -7.61 -10.72 -9.89
CA LEU A 26 -8.69 -10.32 -8.97
C LEU A 26 -9.82 -11.34 -9.09
N THR A 27 -10.32 -11.81 -7.95
CA THR A 27 -11.44 -12.76 -7.86
C THR A 27 -12.43 -12.29 -6.81
N THR A 28 -13.73 -12.47 -7.07
CA THR A 28 -14.79 -12.25 -6.07
C THR A 28 -14.74 -13.27 -4.93
N SER A 29 -15.50 -13.03 -3.86
CA SER A 29 -15.68 -13.98 -2.75
C SER A 29 -16.21 -15.36 -3.20
N LYS A 30 -16.92 -15.41 -4.34
CA LYS A 30 -17.43 -16.64 -4.97
C LYS A 30 -16.44 -17.30 -5.94
N GLY A 31 -15.24 -16.73 -6.11
CA GLY A 31 -14.21 -17.24 -7.00
C GLY A 31 -14.37 -16.88 -8.48
N LEU A 32 -15.22 -15.90 -8.82
CA LEU A 32 -15.35 -15.39 -10.19
C LEU A 32 -14.17 -14.43 -10.48
N PRO A 33 -13.36 -14.64 -11.53
CA PRO A 33 -12.31 -13.70 -11.91
C PRO A 33 -12.91 -12.40 -12.47
N THR A 34 -12.37 -11.25 -12.06
CA THR A 34 -12.92 -9.92 -12.42
C THR A 34 -11.87 -8.90 -12.84
N GLY A 35 -10.59 -9.28 -12.81
CA GLY A 35 -9.46 -8.39 -13.09
C GLY A 35 -9.52 -7.73 -14.48
N ALA A 36 -9.81 -8.52 -15.53
CA ALA A 36 -9.86 -8.01 -16.89
C ALA A 36 -11.05 -7.06 -17.08
N VAL A 37 -12.23 -7.39 -16.53
CA VAL A 37 -13.41 -6.52 -16.58
C VAL A 37 -13.12 -5.16 -15.93
N LYS A 38 -12.52 -5.17 -14.74
CA LYS A 38 -12.16 -3.94 -14.02
C LYS A 38 -11.15 -3.09 -14.80
N GLY A 39 -10.17 -3.72 -15.43
CA GLY A 39 -9.16 -3.05 -16.24
C GLY A 39 -9.77 -2.36 -17.47
N VAL A 40 -10.59 -3.09 -18.24
CA VAL A 40 -11.22 -2.56 -19.45
C VAL A 40 -12.13 -1.37 -19.13
N LEU A 41 -13.00 -1.50 -18.13
CA LEU A 41 -13.94 -0.44 -17.76
C LEU A 41 -13.22 0.84 -17.29
N ASN A 42 -12.11 0.71 -16.56
CA ASN A 42 -11.27 1.87 -16.20
C ASN A 42 -10.69 2.57 -17.44
N MET A 43 -10.14 1.79 -18.39
CA MET A 43 -9.57 2.34 -19.62
C MET A 43 -10.64 3.04 -20.47
N LEU A 44 -11.84 2.47 -20.57
CA LEU A 44 -12.98 3.08 -21.26
C LEU A 44 -13.42 4.39 -20.59
N ASN A 45 -13.56 4.40 -19.26
CA ASN A 45 -13.94 5.59 -18.49
C ASN A 45 -12.90 6.71 -18.62
N SER A 46 -11.61 6.38 -18.60
CA SER A 46 -10.54 7.35 -18.83
C SER A 46 -10.62 7.97 -20.21
N LEU A 47 -10.81 7.13 -21.24
CA LEU A 47 -10.90 7.59 -22.63
C LEU A 47 -12.14 8.47 -22.85
N ARG A 48 -13.28 8.11 -22.25
CA ARG A 48 -14.51 8.92 -22.29
C ARG A 48 -14.32 10.30 -21.64
N LYS A 49 -13.60 10.39 -20.52
CA LYS A 49 -13.27 11.67 -19.87
C LYS A 49 -12.39 12.56 -20.76
N GLN A 50 -11.48 11.96 -21.53
CA GLN A 50 -10.62 12.68 -22.46
C GLN A 50 -11.38 13.22 -23.67
N TYR A 51 -12.44 12.51 -24.10
CA TYR A 51 -13.26 12.86 -25.28
C TYR A 51 -14.77 12.94 -24.94
N PRO A 52 -15.22 13.92 -24.12
CA PRO A 52 -16.54 13.90 -23.47
C PRO A 52 -17.76 14.15 -24.39
N ARG A 53 -17.57 14.30 -25.70
CA ARG A 53 -18.65 14.56 -26.69
C ARG A 53 -18.42 13.88 -28.04
N SER A 54 -17.50 12.93 -28.08
CA SER A 54 -17.14 12.22 -29.30
C SER A 54 -18.09 11.05 -29.58
N PRO A 55 -18.40 10.75 -30.85
CA PRO A 55 -18.88 9.43 -31.23
C PRO A 55 -17.90 8.36 -30.71
N PHE A 56 -18.42 7.23 -30.24
CA PHE A 56 -17.66 6.21 -29.51
C PHE A 56 -18.20 4.82 -29.82
N ALA A 57 -17.34 3.88 -30.15
CA ALA A 57 -17.71 2.47 -30.25
C ALA A 57 -16.62 1.55 -29.71
N VAL A 58 -17.04 0.48 -29.06
CA VAL A 58 -16.17 -0.61 -28.62
C VAL A 58 -16.43 -1.82 -29.51
N VAL A 59 -15.40 -2.30 -30.19
CA VAL A 59 -15.50 -3.39 -31.16
C VAL A 59 -14.81 -4.63 -30.59
N PHE A 60 -15.49 -5.77 -30.63
CA PHE A 60 -14.96 -7.06 -30.20
C PHE A 60 -15.01 -8.07 -31.35
N ASP A 61 -14.11 -9.05 -31.32
CA ASP A 61 -14.15 -10.16 -32.25
C ASP A 61 -15.40 -11.02 -32.03
N ALA A 62 -16.02 -11.42 -33.14
CA ALA A 62 -17.06 -12.42 -33.12
C ALA A 62 -16.53 -13.84 -32.91
N LYS A 63 -17.40 -14.73 -32.46
CA LYS A 63 -17.07 -16.16 -32.39
C LYS A 63 -17.22 -16.77 -33.78
N GLY A 64 -16.17 -17.44 -34.26
CA GLY A 64 -16.25 -18.21 -35.50
C GLY A 64 -14.98 -18.09 -36.32
N LYS A 65 -15.02 -18.67 -37.52
CA LYS A 65 -13.98 -18.47 -38.53
C LYS A 65 -14.22 -17.16 -39.27
N THR A 66 -13.15 -16.56 -39.74
CA THR A 66 -13.11 -15.35 -40.56
C THR A 66 -12.68 -15.69 -41.97
N PHE A 67 -12.74 -14.73 -42.89
CA PHE A 67 -12.22 -14.91 -44.24
C PHE A 67 -10.71 -15.22 -44.26
N ARG A 68 -9.93 -14.83 -43.23
CA ARG A 68 -8.50 -15.16 -43.14
C ARG A 68 -8.26 -16.65 -42.89
N ASP A 69 -9.13 -17.30 -42.12
CA ASP A 69 -9.09 -18.76 -41.90
C ASP A 69 -9.39 -19.55 -43.19
N GLU A 70 -10.13 -18.96 -44.14
CA GLU A 70 -10.37 -19.54 -45.47
C GLU A 70 -9.18 -19.32 -46.41
N LEU A 71 -8.48 -18.18 -46.28
CA LEU A 71 -7.30 -17.83 -47.08
C LEU A 71 -6.05 -18.62 -46.66
N PHE A 72 -5.90 -18.93 -45.37
CA PHE A 72 -4.76 -19.66 -44.83
C PHE A 72 -5.18 -20.54 -43.64
N GLU A 73 -5.16 -21.86 -43.84
CA GLU A 73 -5.64 -22.85 -42.86
C GLU A 73 -4.88 -22.77 -41.52
N ASP A 74 -3.60 -22.40 -41.57
CA ASP A 74 -2.73 -22.28 -40.41
C ASP A 74 -2.80 -20.89 -39.73
N TYR A 75 -3.69 -19.98 -40.17
CA TYR A 75 -3.85 -18.67 -39.54
C TYR A 75 -4.29 -18.80 -38.08
N LYS A 76 -3.57 -18.12 -37.16
CA LYS A 76 -3.77 -18.21 -35.69
C LYS A 76 -3.79 -19.64 -35.12
N SER A 77 -3.38 -20.68 -35.88
CA SER A 77 -3.49 -22.09 -35.48
C SER A 77 -2.62 -22.46 -34.27
N HIS A 78 -1.50 -21.74 -34.08
CA HIS A 78 -0.60 -21.87 -32.94
C HIS A 78 -1.04 -21.07 -31.70
N ARG A 79 -2.11 -20.28 -31.77
CA ARG A 79 -2.57 -19.48 -30.64
C ARG A 79 -3.18 -20.42 -29.58
N PRO A 80 -2.72 -20.36 -28.31
CA PRO A 80 -3.35 -21.16 -27.26
C PRO A 80 -4.83 -20.76 -27.13
N PRO A 81 -5.71 -21.71 -26.75
CA PRO A 81 -7.10 -21.37 -26.47
C PRO A 81 -7.17 -20.29 -25.39
N MET A 82 -8.17 -19.41 -25.49
CA MET A 82 -8.38 -18.36 -24.51
C MET A 82 -8.44 -18.95 -23.09
N PRO A 83 -7.69 -18.39 -22.12
CA PRO A 83 -7.71 -18.87 -20.74
C PRO A 83 -9.14 -18.91 -20.18
N ASP A 84 -9.49 -19.97 -19.45
CA ASP A 84 -10.85 -20.13 -18.90
C ASP A 84 -11.24 -18.94 -18.01
N ASP A 85 -10.31 -18.42 -17.21
CA ASP A 85 -10.53 -17.24 -16.36
C ASP A 85 -10.84 -15.98 -17.17
N LEU A 86 -10.27 -15.85 -18.37
CA LEU A 86 -10.54 -14.72 -19.28
C LEU A 86 -11.87 -14.90 -19.99
N ARG A 87 -12.18 -16.14 -20.42
CA ARG A 87 -13.43 -16.48 -21.09
C ARG A 87 -14.65 -16.17 -20.23
N LEU A 88 -14.59 -16.43 -18.91
CA LEU A 88 -15.66 -16.13 -17.95
C LEU A 88 -15.95 -14.62 -17.79
N GLN A 89 -15.03 -13.76 -18.23
CA GLN A 89 -15.13 -12.30 -18.05
C GLN A 89 -15.71 -11.56 -19.27
N ILE A 90 -15.85 -12.23 -20.42
CA ILE A 90 -16.34 -11.58 -21.66
C ILE A 90 -17.78 -11.12 -21.50
N GLU A 91 -18.67 -12.00 -21.05
CA GLU A 91 -20.09 -11.70 -20.96
C GLU A 91 -20.39 -10.59 -19.92
N PRO A 92 -19.84 -10.62 -18.69
CA PRO A 92 -19.98 -9.51 -17.75
C PRO A 92 -19.40 -8.19 -18.27
N LEU A 93 -18.31 -8.24 -19.05
CA LEU A 93 -17.73 -7.06 -19.67
C LEU A 93 -18.67 -6.48 -20.74
N HIS A 94 -19.18 -7.31 -21.65
CA HIS A 94 -20.12 -6.86 -22.70
C HIS A 94 -21.38 -6.26 -22.08
N ALA A 95 -21.92 -6.89 -21.03
CA ALA A 95 -23.05 -6.36 -20.29
C ALA A 95 -22.73 -5.00 -19.66
N SER A 96 -21.55 -4.86 -19.05
CA SER A 96 -21.10 -3.60 -18.43
C SER A 96 -20.88 -2.48 -19.45
N VAL A 97 -20.31 -2.78 -20.63
CA VAL A 97 -20.12 -1.79 -21.71
C VAL A 97 -21.45 -1.28 -22.24
N LYS A 98 -22.42 -2.18 -22.47
CA LYS A 98 -23.78 -1.80 -22.88
C LYS A 98 -24.49 -0.98 -21.81
N ALA A 99 -24.38 -1.38 -20.54
CA ALA A 99 -24.97 -0.67 -19.42
C ALA A 99 -24.31 0.71 -19.17
N LEU A 100 -23.06 0.92 -19.58
CA LEU A 100 -22.43 2.25 -19.63
C LEU A 100 -22.99 3.17 -20.74
N GLY A 101 -23.92 2.67 -21.57
CA GLY A 101 -24.48 3.37 -22.72
C GLY A 101 -23.55 3.38 -23.94
N LEU A 102 -22.48 2.57 -23.96
CA LEU A 102 -21.52 2.58 -25.07
C LEU A 102 -21.96 1.63 -26.20
N PRO A 103 -21.96 2.09 -27.46
CA PRO A 103 -22.15 1.21 -28.62
C PRO A 103 -21.11 0.09 -28.64
N LEU A 104 -21.59 -1.16 -28.62
CA LEU A 104 -20.76 -2.37 -28.69
C LEU A 104 -21.05 -3.09 -30.02
N LEU A 105 -20.01 -3.28 -30.83
CA LEU A 105 -20.09 -3.94 -32.13
C LEU A 105 -19.35 -5.29 -32.09
N CYS A 106 -19.98 -6.30 -32.68
CA CYS A 106 -19.45 -7.66 -32.81
C CYS A 106 -20.03 -8.22 -34.12
N VAL A 107 -19.24 -8.27 -35.19
CA VAL A 107 -19.70 -8.59 -36.55
C VAL A 107 -19.13 -9.94 -36.95
N ASP A 108 -20.00 -10.87 -37.35
CA ASP A 108 -19.60 -12.23 -37.71
C ASP A 108 -18.83 -12.26 -39.05
N GLY A 109 -17.88 -13.20 -39.19
CA GLY A 109 -17.14 -13.46 -40.43
C GLY A 109 -15.94 -12.53 -40.69
N VAL A 110 -15.73 -11.52 -39.86
CA VAL A 110 -14.58 -10.58 -39.92
C VAL A 110 -13.99 -10.36 -38.52
N GLU A 111 -12.79 -9.80 -38.44
CA GLU A 111 -12.15 -9.46 -37.16
C GLU A 111 -12.58 -8.05 -36.72
N ALA A 112 -12.44 -7.75 -35.42
CA ALA A 112 -12.71 -6.41 -34.88
C ALA A 112 -11.94 -5.33 -35.64
N ASP A 113 -10.73 -5.67 -36.08
CA ASP A 113 -9.82 -4.82 -36.82
C ASP A 113 -10.42 -4.33 -38.15
N ASP A 114 -11.13 -5.20 -38.86
CA ASP A 114 -11.77 -4.89 -40.14
C ASP A 114 -12.97 -3.95 -39.97
N VAL A 115 -13.73 -4.15 -38.89
CA VAL A 115 -14.85 -3.27 -38.54
C VAL A 115 -14.33 -1.88 -38.15
N ILE A 116 -13.26 -1.82 -37.35
CA ILE A 116 -12.59 -0.57 -36.99
C ILE A 116 -12.04 0.13 -38.23
N GLY A 117 -11.33 -0.60 -39.11
CA GLY A 117 -10.77 -0.07 -40.35
C GLY A 117 -11.84 0.53 -41.26
N THR A 118 -12.96 -0.16 -41.42
CA THR A 118 -14.11 0.30 -42.20
C THR A 118 -14.69 1.60 -41.64
N LEU A 119 -15.00 1.66 -40.33
CA LEU A 119 -15.56 2.85 -39.69
C LEU A 119 -14.59 4.04 -39.70
N ALA A 120 -13.29 3.77 -39.52
CA ALA A 120 -12.26 4.80 -39.54
C ALA A 120 -12.14 5.43 -40.94
N ARG A 121 -12.07 4.62 -42.00
CA ARG A 121 -11.97 5.12 -43.38
C ARG A 121 -13.24 5.85 -43.83
N GLN A 122 -14.42 5.35 -43.48
CA GLN A 122 -15.68 6.05 -43.76
C GLN A 122 -15.73 7.44 -43.11
N SER A 123 -15.23 7.57 -41.88
CA SER A 123 -15.22 8.83 -41.13
C SER A 123 -14.15 9.79 -41.64
N ALA A 124 -12.94 9.29 -41.94
CA ALA A 124 -11.86 10.07 -42.53
C ALA A 124 -12.26 10.62 -43.91
N ALA A 125 -12.92 9.82 -44.76
CA ALA A 125 -13.45 10.24 -46.05
C ALA A 125 -14.53 11.34 -45.92
N ALA A 126 -15.23 11.40 -44.79
CA ALA A 126 -16.18 12.47 -44.46
C ALA A 126 -15.51 13.72 -43.83
N GLY A 127 -14.18 13.75 -43.74
CA GLY A 127 -13.40 14.83 -43.13
C GLY A 127 -13.54 14.92 -41.62
N CYS A 128 -13.93 13.82 -40.95
CA CYS A 128 -14.03 13.74 -39.50
C CYS A 128 -12.75 13.07 -38.93
N PRO A 129 -12.06 13.71 -37.97
CA PRO A 129 -10.93 13.08 -37.29
C PRO A 129 -11.33 11.78 -36.57
N VAL A 130 -10.43 10.81 -36.51
CA VAL A 130 -10.65 9.50 -35.88
C VAL A 130 -9.49 9.18 -34.95
N VAL A 131 -9.80 8.69 -33.77
CA VAL A 131 -8.84 8.15 -32.81
C VAL A 131 -9.14 6.67 -32.60
N ILE A 132 -8.20 5.80 -32.97
CA ILE A 132 -8.29 4.37 -32.73
C ILE A 132 -7.47 4.05 -31.48
N SER A 133 -8.15 3.53 -30.46
CA SER A 133 -7.52 3.15 -29.21
C SER A 133 -7.21 1.66 -29.21
N THR A 134 -5.95 1.32 -29.49
CA THR A 134 -5.48 -0.06 -29.64
C THR A 134 -4.02 -0.20 -29.21
N GLY A 135 -3.63 -1.43 -28.87
CA GLY A 135 -2.24 -1.81 -28.70
C GLY A 135 -1.67 -2.55 -29.90
N ASP A 136 -2.53 -2.87 -30.88
CA ASP A 136 -2.15 -3.61 -32.07
C ASP A 136 -1.31 -2.73 -33.01
N LYS A 137 -0.23 -3.31 -33.51
CA LYS A 137 0.67 -2.65 -34.47
C LYS A 137 0.08 -2.67 -35.88
N ASP A 138 -0.78 -3.63 -36.20
CA ASP A 138 -1.32 -3.82 -37.54
C ASP A 138 -2.22 -2.65 -37.94
N MET A 139 -2.86 -2.03 -36.95
CA MET A 139 -3.62 -0.79 -37.05
C MET A 139 -2.83 0.41 -37.59
N ALA A 140 -1.49 0.36 -37.57
CA ALA A 140 -0.66 1.44 -38.10
C ALA A 140 -0.87 1.67 -39.61
N GLN A 141 -1.37 0.67 -40.34
CA GLN A 141 -1.72 0.80 -41.76
C GLN A 141 -2.91 1.74 -42.03
N LEU A 142 -3.69 2.07 -41.01
CA LEU A 142 -4.86 2.95 -41.13
C LEU A 142 -4.53 4.42 -40.89
N VAL A 143 -3.35 4.74 -40.34
CA VAL A 143 -2.95 6.11 -39.98
C VAL A 143 -2.87 6.98 -41.23
N ASP A 144 -3.49 8.15 -41.19
CA ASP A 144 -3.44 9.17 -42.24
C ASP A 144 -3.59 10.57 -41.63
N GLU A 145 -3.92 11.59 -42.43
CA GLU A 145 -4.10 12.97 -41.96
C GLU A 145 -5.31 13.16 -41.01
N HIS A 146 -6.21 12.19 -40.95
CA HIS A 146 -7.42 12.22 -40.13
C HIS A 146 -7.48 11.10 -39.09
N ILE A 147 -6.71 10.02 -39.24
CA ILE A 147 -6.72 8.85 -38.35
C ILE A 147 -5.44 8.80 -37.52
N THR A 148 -5.58 8.73 -36.20
CA THR A 148 -4.47 8.61 -35.23
C THR A 148 -4.66 7.40 -34.32
N LEU A 149 -3.58 6.71 -33.96
CA LEU A 149 -3.64 5.63 -32.95
C LEU A 149 -3.24 6.13 -31.57
N VAL A 150 -3.92 5.65 -30.54
CA VAL A 150 -3.59 5.94 -29.14
C VAL A 150 -3.47 4.65 -28.35
N ASN A 151 -2.36 4.50 -27.62
CA ASN A 151 -2.21 3.48 -26.61
C ASN A 151 -2.36 4.11 -25.21
N THR A 152 -3.52 3.90 -24.61
CA THR A 152 -3.91 4.47 -23.31
C THR A 152 -3.06 3.99 -22.12
N MET A 153 -2.30 2.90 -22.26
CA MET A 153 -1.42 2.40 -21.19
C MET A 153 -0.03 3.04 -21.20
N SER A 154 0.55 3.24 -22.40
CA SER A 154 1.86 3.87 -22.55
C SER A 154 1.78 5.37 -22.76
N GLY A 155 0.59 5.91 -23.04
CA GLY A 155 0.37 7.30 -23.45
C GLY A 155 0.92 7.61 -24.85
N THR A 156 1.27 6.57 -25.62
CA THR A 156 1.84 6.75 -26.96
C THR A 156 0.75 7.10 -27.95
N VAL A 157 1.00 8.15 -28.74
CA VAL A 157 0.16 8.57 -29.85
C VAL A 157 0.96 8.34 -31.14
N LEU A 158 0.38 7.66 -32.12
CA LEU A 158 1.00 7.42 -33.42
C LEU A 158 0.20 8.15 -34.51
N ASP A 159 0.73 9.28 -34.93
CA ASP A 159 0.41 9.94 -36.20
C ASP A 159 1.38 9.47 -37.30
N ILE A 160 1.31 10.04 -38.51
CA ILE A 160 2.18 9.66 -39.64
C ILE A 160 3.67 9.70 -39.25
N ALA A 161 4.10 10.74 -38.52
CA ALA A 161 5.48 10.88 -38.07
C ALA A 161 5.85 9.83 -37.01
N GLY A 162 4.95 9.58 -36.06
CA GLY A 162 5.11 8.57 -35.03
C GLY A 162 5.18 7.14 -35.58
N VAL A 163 4.42 6.82 -36.64
CA VAL A 163 4.53 5.54 -37.34
C VAL A 163 5.91 5.39 -37.97
N HIS A 164 6.39 6.43 -38.67
CA HIS A 164 7.72 6.41 -39.27
C HIS A 164 8.83 6.29 -38.23
N GLU A 165 8.75 7.01 -37.11
CA GLU A 165 9.73 6.91 -36.03
C GLU A 165 9.76 5.51 -35.40
N LYS A 166 8.59 4.89 -35.21
CA LYS A 166 8.47 3.59 -34.55
C LYS A 166 8.88 2.41 -35.44
N PHE A 167 8.44 2.39 -36.69
CA PHE A 167 8.63 1.23 -37.58
C PHE A 167 9.70 1.46 -38.66
N GLY A 168 10.19 2.70 -38.81
CA GLY A 168 11.14 3.08 -39.86
C GLY A 168 10.54 3.10 -41.26
N VAL A 169 9.20 3.09 -41.39
CA VAL A 169 8.44 3.19 -42.64
C VAL A 169 7.14 3.98 -42.39
N GLY A 170 6.59 4.62 -43.41
CA GLY A 170 5.30 5.32 -43.31
C GLY A 170 4.09 4.37 -43.24
N PRO A 171 2.91 4.87 -42.81
CA PRO A 171 1.66 4.09 -42.77
C PRO A 171 1.33 3.35 -44.06
N GLU A 172 1.63 3.96 -45.21
CA GLU A 172 1.41 3.43 -46.56
C GLU A 172 2.21 2.16 -46.87
N CYS A 173 3.26 1.86 -46.10
CA CYS A 173 4.11 0.68 -46.28
C CYS A 173 4.04 -0.30 -45.10
N ILE A 174 3.13 -0.11 -44.14
CA ILE A 174 3.00 -1.01 -42.98
C ILE A 174 2.59 -2.42 -43.40
N ILE A 175 1.68 -2.54 -44.38
CA ILE A 175 1.24 -3.86 -44.88
C ILE A 175 2.43 -4.60 -45.51
N ASP A 176 3.22 -3.92 -46.35
CA ASP A 176 4.43 -4.49 -46.96
C ASP A 176 5.46 -4.90 -45.90
N PHE A 177 5.64 -4.07 -44.88
CA PHE A 177 6.56 -4.32 -43.78
C PHE A 177 6.16 -5.59 -42.99
N LEU A 178 4.88 -5.74 -42.65
CA LEU A 178 4.35 -6.93 -41.99
C LEU A 178 4.40 -8.16 -42.89
N ALA A 179 4.12 -8.00 -44.18
CA ALA A 179 4.19 -9.08 -45.16
C ALA A 179 5.61 -9.62 -45.35
N LEU A 180 6.63 -8.76 -45.27
CA LEU A 180 8.04 -9.15 -45.38
C LEU A 180 8.55 -9.83 -44.11
N MET A 181 8.22 -9.29 -42.93
CA MET A 181 8.70 -9.81 -41.65
C MET A 181 7.91 -11.03 -41.15
N GLY A 182 6.62 -11.10 -41.48
CA GLY A 182 5.66 -12.01 -40.89
C GLY A 182 5.22 -11.60 -39.48
N ASP A 183 4.27 -12.36 -38.93
CA ASP A 183 3.80 -12.24 -37.56
C ASP A 183 3.68 -13.61 -36.90
N LYS A 184 4.49 -13.85 -35.87
CA LYS A 184 4.45 -15.11 -35.11
C LYS A 184 3.21 -15.26 -34.24
N SER A 185 2.60 -14.16 -33.79
CA SER A 185 1.38 -14.19 -32.96
C SER A 185 0.23 -14.82 -33.75
N ASP A 186 0.07 -14.38 -34.99
CA ASP A 186 -1.08 -14.73 -35.83
C ASP A 186 -0.70 -15.76 -36.89
N ASN A 187 0.51 -16.30 -36.79
CA ASN A 187 1.10 -17.29 -37.68
C ASN A 187 1.17 -16.82 -39.15
N ILE A 188 1.37 -15.52 -39.37
CA ILE A 188 1.63 -14.94 -40.69
C ILE A 188 3.09 -15.26 -41.07
N PRO A 189 3.35 -15.99 -42.17
CA PRO A 189 4.65 -16.64 -42.39
C PRO A 189 5.79 -15.68 -42.75
N GLY A 190 5.52 -14.61 -43.49
CA GLY A 190 6.53 -13.64 -43.94
C GLY A 190 7.59 -14.24 -44.87
N VAL A 191 8.70 -13.52 -45.07
CA VAL A 191 9.86 -14.00 -45.86
C VAL A 191 10.97 -14.53 -44.93
N PRO A 192 11.38 -15.81 -45.03
CA PRO A 192 12.38 -16.40 -44.16
C PRO A 192 13.73 -15.67 -44.10
N GLY A 193 14.05 -15.17 -42.90
CA GLY A 193 15.29 -14.45 -42.63
C GLY A 193 15.21 -12.94 -42.84
N VAL A 194 14.02 -12.41 -43.14
CA VAL A 194 13.70 -10.99 -43.07
C VAL A 194 13.09 -10.70 -41.71
N GLY A 195 13.77 -9.87 -40.91
CA GLY A 195 13.22 -9.32 -39.66
C GLY A 195 12.95 -7.82 -39.80
N GLU A 196 12.39 -7.21 -38.76
CA GLU A 196 12.04 -5.78 -38.68
C GLU A 196 13.06 -4.82 -39.34
N LYS A 197 14.33 -4.86 -38.92
CA LYS A 197 15.37 -3.98 -39.48
C LYS A 197 15.66 -4.23 -40.96
N THR A 198 15.55 -5.47 -41.41
CA THR A 198 15.76 -5.84 -42.81
C THR A 198 14.56 -5.43 -43.67
N ALA A 199 13.33 -5.59 -43.16
CA ALA A 199 12.11 -5.18 -43.84
C ALA A 199 12.05 -3.66 -44.04
N SER A 200 12.26 -2.87 -42.97
CA SER A 200 12.31 -1.39 -43.07
C SER A 200 13.44 -0.92 -43.99
N GLY A 201 14.62 -1.55 -43.90
CA GLY A 201 15.75 -1.23 -44.77
C GLY A 201 15.53 -1.56 -46.25
N LEU A 202 14.78 -2.62 -46.56
CA LEU A 202 14.37 -2.96 -47.93
C LEU A 202 13.40 -1.92 -48.49
N ILE A 203 12.34 -1.59 -47.76
CA ILE A 203 11.31 -0.64 -48.18
C ILE A 203 11.92 0.74 -48.39
N THR A 204 12.69 1.22 -47.42
CA THR A 204 13.35 2.54 -47.48
C THR A 204 14.43 2.59 -48.56
N GLY A 205 15.22 1.52 -48.69
CA GLY A 205 16.34 1.46 -49.63
C GLY A 205 15.93 1.36 -51.09
N ILE A 206 14.83 0.64 -51.38
CA ILE A 206 14.26 0.57 -52.73
C ILE A 206 13.32 1.76 -53.01
N GLY A 207 12.74 2.36 -51.97
CA GLY A 207 11.82 3.49 -52.07
C GLY A 207 10.38 3.07 -52.40
N GLY A 208 9.93 1.92 -51.88
CA GLY A 208 8.55 1.44 -52.07
C GLY A 208 8.28 0.05 -51.48
N GLY A 209 7.03 -0.39 -51.53
CA GLY A 209 6.54 -1.68 -51.00
C GLY A 209 6.93 -2.91 -51.82
N LEU A 210 6.24 -4.03 -51.60
CA LEU A 210 6.54 -5.34 -52.20
C LEU A 210 6.68 -5.28 -53.72
N ASP A 211 5.76 -4.64 -54.43
CA ASP A 211 5.79 -4.56 -55.90
C ASP A 211 7.06 -3.87 -56.41
N MET A 212 7.47 -2.79 -55.74
CA MET A 212 8.69 -2.06 -56.08
C MET A 212 9.94 -2.86 -55.74
N ILE A 213 9.94 -3.59 -54.63
CA ILE A 213 11.03 -4.50 -54.23
C ILE A 213 11.19 -5.62 -55.27
N TYR A 214 10.09 -6.25 -55.67
CA TYR A 214 10.11 -7.34 -56.66
C TYR A 214 10.44 -6.86 -58.07
N ALA A 215 10.12 -5.61 -58.41
CA ALA A 215 10.50 -4.99 -59.69
C ALA A 215 11.98 -4.56 -59.74
N ASN A 216 12.66 -4.41 -58.59
CA ASN A 216 14.02 -3.88 -58.49
C ASN A 216 14.95 -4.81 -57.66
N LEU A 217 14.80 -6.14 -57.78
CA LEU A 217 15.59 -7.12 -57.04
C LEU A 217 17.10 -7.02 -57.30
N ASP A 218 17.50 -6.49 -58.46
CA ASP A 218 18.88 -6.23 -58.86
C ASP A 218 19.58 -5.19 -57.97
N LYS A 219 18.83 -4.26 -57.37
CA LYS A 219 19.35 -3.20 -56.49
C LYS A 219 19.47 -3.61 -55.03
N VAL A 220 18.78 -4.68 -54.62
CA VAL A 220 18.78 -5.17 -53.23
C VAL A 220 20.18 -5.51 -52.69
N PRO A 221 21.11 -6.11 -53.46
CA PRO A 221 22.48 -6.38 -53.00
C PRO A 221 23.31 -5.14 -52.65
N GLU A 222 22.94 -3.97 -53.17
CA GLU A 222 23.64 -2.69 -52.97
C GLU A 222 23.21 -1.99 -51.66
N LEU A 223 22.12 -2.44 -51.05
CA LEU A 223 21.59 -1.88 -49.81
C LEU A 223 22.46 -2.22 -48.59
N THR A 224 22.57 -1.29 -47.66
CA THR A 224 23.30 -1.45 -46.39
C THR A 224 22.48 -2.24 -45.36
N ILE A 225 22.00 -3.43 -45.71
CA ILE A 225 21.19 -4.32 -44.87
C ILE A 225 21.86 -5.68 -44.69
N ARG A 226 21.65 -6.31 -43.52
CA ARG A 226 22.29 -7.59 -43.19
C ARG A 226 21.81 -8.69 -44.14
N GLY A 227 22.74 -9.28 -44.89
CA GLY A 227 22.44 -10.38 -45.82
C GLY A 227 22.00 -9.94 -47.22
N ALA A 228 22.09 -8.64 -47.55
CA ALA A 228 21.68 -8.06 -48.84
C ALA A 228 22.06 -8.89 -50.08
N LYS A 229 23.28 -9.43 -50.14
CA LYS A 229 23.78 -10.22 -51.28
C LYS A 229 23.02 -11.51 -51.57
N LYS A 230 22.40 -12.14 -50.57
CA LYS A 230 21.65 -13.41 -50.70
C LYS A 230 20.14 -13.22 -50.62
N LEU A 231 19.70 -11.98 -50.47
CA LEU A 231 18.31 -11.64 -50.23
C LEU A 231 17.43 -11.68 -51.50
N PRO A 232 17.91 -11.32 -52.71
CA PRO A 232 17.11 -11.43 -53.94
C PRO A 232 16.63 -12.85 -54.22
N GLU A 233 17.51 -13.84 -54.07
CA GLU A 233 17.18 -15.26 -54.30
C GLU A 233 16.06 -15.72 -53.36
N LYS A 234 16.16 -15.35 -52.07
CA LYS A 234 15.14 -15.65 -51.06
C LYS A 234 13.82 -14.92 -51.30
N LEU A 235 13.87 -13.63 -51.66
CA LEU A 235 12.67 -12.86 -51.96
C LEU A 235 11.92 -13.52 -53.13
N LEU A 236 12.64 -13.95 -54.17
CA LEU A 236 12.07 -14.63 -55.33
C LEU A 236 11.47 -16.00 -54.96
N GLU A 237 12.21 -16.81 -54.17
CA GLU A 237 11.77 -18.12 -53.69
C GLU A 237 10.47 -18.03 -52.88
N PHE A 238 10.35 -17.04 -52.00
CA PHE A 238 9.21 -16.85 -51.11
C PHE A 238 8.24 -15.77 -51.59
N LYS A 239 8.21 -15.45 -52.89
CA LYS A 239 7.37 -14.39 -53.45
C LYS A 239 5.89 -14.60 -53.17
N GLU A 240 5.35 -15.78 -53.48
CA GLU A 240 3.94 -16.09 -53.26
C GLU A 240 3.57 -16.02 -51.78
N MET A 241 4.48 -16.43 -50.89
CA MET A 241 4.31 -16.37 -49.44
C MET A 241 4.28 -14.92 -48.92
N ALA A 242 5.08 -14.03 -49.51
CA ALA A 242 5.06 -12.61 -49.18
C ALA A 242 3.72 -11.95 -49.58
N TYR A 243 3.19 -12.26 -50.77
CA TYR A 243 1.88 -11.73 -51.19
C TYR A 243 0.71 -12.35 -50.41
N LEU A 244 0.80 -13.62 -50.02
CA LEU A 244 -0.18 -14.22 -49.09
C LEU A 244 -0.13 -13.52 -47.73
N SER A 245 1.07 -13.27 -47.20
CA SER A 245 1.26 -12.54 -45.93
C SER A 245 0.72 -11.11 -46.03
N TYR A 246 0.86 -10.46 -47.19
CA TYR A 246 0.27 -9.15 -47.47
C TYR A 246 -1.26 -9.19 -47.39
N GLN A 247 -1.89 -10.19 -48.01
CA GLN A 247 -3.35 -10.35 -47.93
C GLN A 247 -3.84 -10.62 -46.50
N LEU A 248 -3.12 -11.45 -45.74
CA LEU A 248 -3.46 -11.77 -44.35
C LEU A 248 -3.31 -10.55 -43.43
N ALA A 249 -2.25 -9.75 -43.60
CA ALA A 249 -1.98 -8.56 -42.79
C ALA A 249 -2.83 -7.33 -43.20
N THR A 250 -3.49 -7.36 -44.37
CA THR A 250 -4.33 -6.25 -44.83
C THR A 250 -5.62 -6.20 -44.01
N ILE A 251 -5.89 -5.06 -43.38
CA ILE A 251 -7.17 -4.78 -42.75
C ILE A 251 -8.21 -4.47 -43.83
N LYS A 252 -9.34 -5.18 -43.80
CA LYS A 252 -10.45 -4.95 -44.70
C LYS A 252 -11.19 -3.67 -44.30
N VAL A 253 -11.40 -2.74 -45.23
CA VAL A 253 -11.98 -1.41 -44.97
C VAL A 253 -13.34 -1.18 -45.63
N ASP A 254 -13.92 -2.24 -46.20
CA ASP A 254 -15.18 -2.27 -46.94
C ASP A 254 -16.15 -3.33 -46.38
N VAL A 255 -16.15 -3.53 -45.06
CA VAL A 255 -17.12 -4.41 -44.40
C VAL A 255 -18.53 -3.81 -44.53
N GLU A 256 -19.51 -4.63 -44.92
CA GLU A 256 -20.91 -4.22 -44.93
C GLU A 256 -21.41 -4.07 -43.48
N LEU A 257 -21.68 -2.83 -43.06
CA LEU A 257 -22.14 -2.51 -41.71
C LEU A 257 -23.52 -1.85 -41.77
N ASP A 258 -24.46 -2.36 -40.96
CA ASP A 258 -25.82 -1.79 -40.85
C ASP A 258 -25.87 -0.47 -40.06
N ILE A 259 -24.72 0.02 -39.60
CA ILE A 259 -24.59 1.18 -38.70
C ILE A 259 -23.62 2.19 -39.30
N ARG A 260 -24.01 3.45 -39.31
CA ARG A 260 -23.17 4.56 -39.75
C ARG A 260 -22.36 5.13 -38.59
N ALA A 261 -21.15 5.61 -38.87
CA ALA A 261 -20.25 6.16 -37.87
C ALA A 261 -20.82 7.35 -37.07
N ASP A 262 -21.69 8.16 -37.67
CA ASP A 262 -22.37 9.30 -37.03
C ASP A 262 -23.51 8.89 -36.08
N ALA A 263 -23.96 7.63 -36.15
CA ALA A 263 -24.95 7.07 -35.22
C ALA A 263 -24.33 6.45 -33.96
N LEU A 264 -22.99 6.34 -33.88
CA LEU A 264 -22.27 5.73 -32.76
C LEU A 264 -22.07 6.73 -31.61
N MET A 265 -23.15 7.21 -31.00
CA MET A 265 -23.08 8.12 -29.86
C MET A 265 -23.29 7.34 -28.54
N PRO A 266 -22.47 7.62 -27.50
CA PRO A 266 -22.78 7.16 -26.14
C PRO A 266 -24.17 7.59 -25.69
N GLY A 267 -24.97 6.63 -25.22
CA GLY A 267 -26.23 6.88 -24.54
C GLY A 267 -26.05 7.16 -23.05
N GLU A 268 -27.18 7.41 -22.37
CA GLU A 268 -27.21 7.50 -20.90
C GLU A 268 -26.90 6.13 -20.28
N PRO A 269 -26.05 6.06 -19.24
CA PRO A 269 -25.80 4.81 -18.52
C PRO A 269 -27.05 4.25 -17.85
N ASP A 270 -27.29 2.96 -18.03
CA ASP A 270 -28.31 2.19 -17.28
C ASP A 270 -27.77 1.92 -15.87
N ARG A 271 -28.11 2.82 -14.95
CA ARG A 271 -27.60 2.79 -13.58
C ARG A 271 -28.08 1.57 -12.79
N GLU A 272 -29.28 1.05 -13.07
CA GLU A 272 -29.81 -0.12 -12.38
C GLU A 272 -29.06 -1.38 -12.82
N ALA A 273 -28.88 -1.55 -14.13
CA ALA A 273 -28.08 -2.65 -14.68
C ALA A 273 -26.61 -2.58 -14.20
N LEU A 274 -26.01 -1.38 -14.19
CA LEU A 274 -24.65 -1.20 -13.68
C LEU A 274 -24.54 -1.52 -12.19
N MET A 275 -25.51 -1.12 -11.38
CA MET A 275 -25.54 -1.42 -9.95
C MET A 275 -25.55 -2.94 -9.71
N ALA A 276 -26.43 -3.66 -10.40
CA ALA A 276 -26.52 -5.12 -10.30
C ALA A 276 -25.21 -5.80 -10.72
N LEU A 277 -24.64 -5.40 -11.87
CA LEU A 277 -23.38 -5.93 -12.39
C LEU A 277 -22.20 -5.63 -11.44
N TYR A 278 -22.10 -4.42 -10.90
CA TYR A 278 -21.00 -4.05 -10.01
C TYR A 278 -21.09 -4.71 -8.64
N GLN A 279 -22.30 -5.00 -8.14
CA GLN A 279 -22.49 -5.80 -6.95
C GLN A 279 -22.08 -7.26 -7.17
N GLU A 280 -22.47 -7.86 -8.29
CA GLU A 280 -22.08 -9.23 -8.64
C GLU A 280 -20.56 -9.37 -8.82
N LEU A 281 -19.93 -8.38 -9.45
CA LEU A 281 -18.48 -8.31 -9.66
C LEU A 281 -17.70 -7.81 -8.43
N GLU A 282 -18.39 -7.47 -7.34
CA GLU A 282 -17.83 -6.93 -6.08
C GLU A 282 -16.99 -5.65 -6.26
N PHE A 283 -17.34 -4.80 -7.23
CA PHE A 283 -16.70 -3.51 -7.47
C PHE A 283 -17.22 -2.43 -6.52
N ARG A 284 -16.94 -2.60 -5.22
CA ARG A 284 -17.48 -1.77 -4.11
C ARG A 284 -17.35 -0.26 -4.34
N SER A 285 -16.17 0.20 -4.77
CA SER A 285 -15.94 1.63 -5.06
C SER A 285 -16.87 2.18 -6.14
N TRP A 286 -17.23 1.38 -7.15
CA TRP A 286 -18.13 1.83 -8.22
C TRP A 286 -19.60 1.70 -7.83
N VAL A 287 -19.94 0.75 -6.95
CA VAL A 287 -21.23 0.72 -6.28
C VAL A 287 -21.42 1.99 -5.46
N GLU A 288 -20.40 2.41 -4.71
CA GLU A 288 -20.39 3.65 -3.93
C GLU A 288 -20.48 4.89 -4.81
N ASP A 289 -19.69 4.97 -5.89
CA ASP A 289 -19.74 6.10 -6.83
C ASP A 289 -21.13 6.24 -7.49
N LEU A 290 -21.72 5.14 -7.98
CA LEU A 290 -23.08 5.16 -8.53
C LEU A 290 -24.12 5.54 -7.46
N SER A 291 -23.96 5.09 -6.22
CA SER A 291 -24.85 5.47 -5.11
C SER A 291 -24.74 6.95 -4.78
N ARG A 292 -23.53 7.51 -4.81
CA ARG A 292 -23.28 8.94 -4.59
C ARG A 292 -23.85 9.78 -5.73
N GLU A 293 -23.66 9.38 -6.98
CA GLU A 293 -24.24 10.05 -8.14
C GLU A 293 -25.77 9.99 -8.15
N ALA A 294 -26.36 8.86 -7.74
CA ALA A 294 -27.80 8.74 -7.54
C ALA A 294 -28.30 9.72 -6.46
N LYS A 295 -27.58 9.86 -5.34
CA LYS A 295 -27.89 10.85 -4.29
C LYS A 295 -27.72 12.30 -4.76
N ALA A 296 -26.68 12.61 -5.54
CA ALA A 296 -26.46 13.95 -6.09
C ALA A 296 -27.52 14.37 -7.11
N VAL A 297 -27.97 13.45 -7.98
CA VAL A 297 -29.09 13.70 -8.90
C VAL A 297 -30.42 13.82 -8.16
N ALA A 298 -30.64 13.01 -7.11
CA ALA A 298 -31.81 13.09 -6.24
C ALA A 298 -31.85 14.36 -5.37
N GLN A 299 -30.69 14.97 -5.07
CA GLN A 299 -30.60 16.27 -4.38
C GLN A 299 -30.79 17.46 -5.34
N GLY A 300 -30.53 17.30 -6.64
CA GLY A 300 -30.72 18.35 -7.67
C GLY A 300 -32.12 18.44 -8.29
N ALA A 301 -32.92 17.37 -8.22
CA ALA A 301 -34.32 17.35 -8.63
C ALA A 301 -35.21 17.15 -7.39
N ALA A 302 -35.92 18.21 -7.00
CA ALA A 302 -36.62 18.31 -5.72
C ALA A 302 -37.48 17.09 -5.31
N SER A 303 -37.37 16.77 -4.02
CA SER A 303 -38.43 16.26 -3.13
C SER A 303 -39.28 15.07 -3.62
N ALA A 304 -38.84 13.85 -3.32
CA ALA A 304 -39.68 12.80 -2.74
C ALA A 304 -38.78 11.63 -2.26
N PRO A 305 -38.89 11.17 -1.00
CA PRO A 305 -38.08 10.07 -0.50
C PRO A 305 -38.65 8.71 -0.93
N VAL A 306 -37.77 7.78 -1.30
CA VAL A 306 -38.08 6.34 -1.33
C VAL A 306 -37.84 5.80 0.08
N GLU A 307 -38.86 5.16 0.63
CA GLU A 307 -38.93 4.63 1.98
C GLU A 307 -37.90 3.51 2.23
N ALA A 308 -36.76 3.88 2.79
CA ALA A 308 -36.31 3.24 4.03
C ALA A 308 -36.66 4.22 5.14
N THR A 309 -37.12 3.76 6.31
CA THR A 309 -37.41 4.63 7.45
C THR A 309 -36.11 5.29 7.94
N ALA A 310 -35.68 6.36 7.26
CA ALA A 310 -34.57 7.19 7.66
C ALA A 310 -35.01 7.91 8.92
N ALA A 311 -34.34 7.59 10.04
CA ALA A 311 -34.51 8.34 11.27
C ALA A 311 -34.18 9.82 10.97
N GLU A 312 -35.01 10.72 11.49
CA GLU A 312 -34.80 12.16 11.36
C GLU A 312 -33.49 12.55 12.06
N VAL A 313 -32.49 13.01 11.29
CA VAL A 313 -31.20 13.46 11.81
C VAL A 313 -31.34 14.88 12.37
N LYS A 314 -30.88 15.09 13.61
CA LYS A 314 -31.01 16.33 14.38
C LYS A 314 -29.64 16.82 14.81
N TYR A 315 -29.03 17.66 13.97
CA TYR A 315 -27.76 18.31 14.27
C TYR A 315 -27.98 19.78 14.64
N GLU A 316 -27.38 20.21 15.75
CA GLU A 316 -27.51 21.57 16.28
C GLU A 316 -26.14 22.27 16.31
N ILE A 317 -26.07 23.49 15.78
CA ILE A 317 -24.90 24.38 15.97
C ILE A 317 -25.21 25.29 17.16
N ILE A 318 -24.41 25.18 18.22
CA ILE A 318 -24.65 25.87 19.49
C ILE A 318 -23.83 27.16 19.54
N LEU A 319 -24.52 28.30 19.37
CA LEU A 319 -23.91 29.64 19.41
C LEU A 319 -24.23 30.43 20.68
N ASP A 320 -25.11 29.91 21.54
CA ASP A 320 -25.58 30.62 22.72
C ASP A 320 -25.50 29.80 24.01
N GLN A 321 -25.52 30.51 25.14
CA GLN A 321 -25.39 29.93 26.48
C GLN A 321 -26.59 29.03 26.86
N ALA A 322 -27.77 29.26 26.27
CA ALA A 322 -28.94 28.45 26.54
C ALA A 322 -28.80 27.06 25.90
N GLY A 323 -28.31 27.01 24.65
CA GLY A 323 -27.98 25.77 23.94
C GLY A 323 -26.88 24.98 24.65
N LEU A 324 -25.80 25.65 25.07
CA LEU A 324 -24.73 25.01 25.83
C LEU A 324 -25.26 24.38 27.12
N LYS A 325 -26.07 25.12 27.89
CA LYS A 325 -26.67 24.60 29.12
C LYS A 325 -27.55 23.38 28.86
N ARG A 326 -28.40 23.40 27.83
CA ARG A 326 -29.25 22.24 27.46
C ARG A 326 -28.40 21.01 27.20
N TRP A 327 -27.32 21.15 26.45
CA TRP A 327 -26.45 20.02 26.12
C TRP A 327 -25.64 19.52 27.31
N LEU A 328 -25.15 20.41 28.19
CA LEU A 328 -24.52 20.00 29.46
C LEU A 328 -25.48 19.17 30.32
N ASP A 329 -26.77 19.50 30.39
CA ASP A 329 -27.77 18.74 31.13
C ASP A 329 -28.06 17.37 30.49
N LYS A 330 -28.10 17.30 29.15
CA LYS A 330 -28.17 16.02 28.42
C LYS A 330 -26.96 15.14 28.71
N LEU A 331 -25.76 15.70 28.59
CA LEU A 331 -24.51 15.00 28.86
C LEU A 331 -24.50 14.46 30.28
N ARG A 332 -24.86 15.27 31.29
CA ARG A 332 -24.94 14.82 32.70
C ARG A 332 -25.87 13.62 32.89
N SER A 333 -26.96 13.56 32.13
CA SER A 333 -27.98 12.50 32.24
C SER A 333 -27.63 11.24 31.46
N ALA A 334 -26.83 11.32 30.40
CA ALA A 334 -26.48 10.19 29.54
C ALA A 334 -25.50 9.22 30.23
N GLU A 335 -25.65 7.90 30.09
CA GLU A 335 -24.67 6.95 30.66
C GLU A 335 -23.32 7.02 29.92
N LEU A 336 -23.39 7.16 28.60
CA LEU A 336 -22.28 7.29 27.66
C LEU A 336 -22.60 8.42 26.68
N PHE A 337 -21.59 9.18 26.25
CA PHE A 337 -21.71 10.11 25.14
C PHE A 337 -20.49 10.05 24.22
N ALA A 338 -20.69 10.33 22.93
CA ALA A 338 -19.61 10.54 22.00
C ALA A 338 -19.07 11.97 22.13
N PHE A 339 -17.75 12.10 22.07
CA PHE A 339 -17.03 13.36 22.16
C PHE A 339 -15.96 13.39 21.08
N ASP A 340 -15.87 14.52 20.39
CA ASP A 340 -14.85 14.77 19.38
C ASP A 340 -14.46 16.26 19.34
N THR A 341 -13.28 16.53 18.79
CA THR A 341 -12.56 17.79 18.90
C THR A 341 -12.11 18.26 17.51
N GLU A 342 -12.57 19.45 17.09
CA GLU A 342 -12.22 20.05 15.81
C GLU A 342 -11.09 21.05 15.97
N THR A 343 -10.10 21.00 15.07
CA THR A 343 -8.81 21.68 15.31
C THR A 343 -8.14 22.23 14.05
N THR A 344 -7.13 23.09 14.24
CA THR A 344 -6.38 23.72 13.13
C THR A 344 -5.32 22.82 12.48
N SER A 345 -5.02 21.64 13.04
CA SER A 345 -3.94 20.78 12.54
C SER A 345 -4.19 19.34 12.93
N ILE A 346 -3.80 18.38 12.08
CA ILE A 346 -3.79 16.95 12.43
C ILE A 346 -2.73 16.57 13.48
N HIS A 347 -1.81 17.48 13.81
CA HIS A 347 -0.76 17.24 14.80
C HIS A 347 -1.18 17.80 16.15
N ALA A 348 -1.65 16.95 17.06
CA ALA A 348 -2.25 17.35 18.33
C ALA A 348 -1.39 18.37 19.13
N GLN A 349 -0.07 18.18 19.18
CA GLN A 349 0.87 19.06 19.91
C GLN A 349 1.03 20.46 19.33
N LYS A 350 0.57 20.70 18.10
CA LYS A 350 0.57 21.99 17.39
C LYS A 350 -0.84 22.51 17.13
N ALA A 351 -1.85 21.70 17.40
CA ALA A 351 -3.25 22.00 17.12
C ALA A 351 -3.81 23.00 18.13
N GLU A 352 -4.66 23.90 17.63
CA GLU A 352 -5.53 24.77 18.43
C GLU A 352 -6.98 24.29 18.29
N LEU A 353 -7.73 24.35 19.38
CA LEU A 353 -9.13 23.98 19.46
C LEU A 353 -10.01 25.01 18.71
N VAL A 354 -10.82 24.51 17.78
CA VAL A 354 -11.75 25.28 16.96
C VAL A 354 -13.20 25.05 17.35
N GLY A 355 -13.54 23.83 17.79
CA GLY A 355 -14.84 23.49 18.33
C GLY A 355 -14.87 22.08 18.91
N VAL A 356 -15.99 21.72 19.52
CA VAL A 356 -16.22 20.37 20.05
C VAL A 356 -17.56 19.84 19.57
N SER A 357 -17.64 18.54 19.32
CA SER A 357 -18.86 17.86 18.92
C SER A 357 -19.27 16.80 19.94
N LEU A 358 -20.59 16.60 20.06
CA LEU A 358 -21.19 15.80 21.12
C LEU A 358 -22.37 15.00 20.57
N ALA A 359 -22.49 13.72 20.94
CA ALA A 359 -23.71 12.94 20.68
C ALA A 359 -24.08 12.08 21.90
N VAL A 360 -25.37 12.10 22.27
CA VAL A 360 -25.90 11.29 23.40
C VAL A 360 -26.83 10.16 22.93
N SER A 361 -27.33 10.27 21.70
CA SER A 361 -28.20 9.28 21.07
C SER A 361 -28.01 9.30 19.56
N ALA A 362 -28.24 8.16 18.91
CA ALA A 362 -28.07 8.04 17.47
C ALA A 362 -28.95 9.04 16.71
N ASN A 363 -28.36 9.69 15.71
CA ASN A 363 -28.91 10.76 14.88
C ASN A 363 -29.20 12.07 15.63
N GLU A 364 -28.72 12.25 16.87
CA GLU A 364 -28.84 13.48 17.65
C GLU A 364 -27.47 13.93 18.18
N ALA A 365 -26.92 14.96 17.55
CA ALA A 365 -25.60 15.48 17.85
C ALA A 365 -25.57 17.02 17.82
N ALA A 366 -24.53 17.60 18.38
CA ALA A 366 -24.30 19.04 18.32
C ALA A 366 -22.85 19.38 18.09
N TYR A 367 -22.63 20.54 17.47
CA TYR A 367 -21.34 21.18 17.31
C TYR A 367 -21.32 22.51 18.06
N ILE A 368 -20.30 22.72 18.88
CA ILE A 368 -20.04 23.95 19.62
C ILE A 368 -18.79 24.63 19.02
N PRO A 369 -18.96 25.59 18.09
CA PRO A 369 -17.83 26.37 17.57
C PRO A 369 -17.34 27.38 18.61
N VAL A 370 -16.01 27.52 18.72
CA VAL A 370 -15.37 28.43 19.69
C VAL A 370 -14.26 29.30 19.10
N ALA A 371 -13.74 28.98 17.91
CA ALA A 371 -12.63 29.75 17.32
C ALA A 371 -12.60 29.78 15.78
N HIS A 372 -13.76 29.71 15.11
CA HIS A 372 -13.83 29.99 13.66
C HIS A 372 -13.45 31.45 13.38
N SER A 373 -12.64 31.68 12.36
CA SER A 373 -11.91 32.93 12.10
C SER A 373 -12.15 33.53 10.70
N TYR A 374 -13.06 32.96 9.91
CA TYR A 374 -13.36 33.42 8.55
C TYR A 374 -14.12 34.77 8.52
N MET A 375 -14.07 35.45 7.37
CA MET A 375 -14.71 36.75 7.20
C MET A 375 -16.24 36.64 7.31
N GLY A 376 -16.83 37.39 8.25
CA GLY A 376 -18.27 37.37 8.48
C GLY A 376 -18.75 36.20 9.34
N VAL A 377 -17.84 35.54 10.07
CA VAL A 377 -18.20 34.49 11.03
C VAL A 377 -19.21 35.02 12.07
N PRO A 378 -20.29 34.27 12.36
CA PRO A 378 -21.22 34.59 13.43
C PRO A 378 -20.54 34.67 14.81
N ASP A 379 -21.19 35.35 15.77
CA ASP A 379 -20.75 35.33 17.16
C ASP A 379 -20.75 33.90 17.70
N GLN A 380 -19.65 33.51 18.34
CA GLN A 380 -19.43 32.19 18.93
C GLN A 380 -19.34 32.29 20.45
N LEU A 381 -19.47 31.15 21.12
CA LEU A 381 -19.20 31.07 22.54
C LEU A 381 -17.72 31.24 22.83
N ASP A 382 -17.40 31.90 23.95
CA ASP A 382 -16.01 32.04 24.40
C ASP A 382 -15.40 30.66 24.68
N ARG A 383 -14.25 30.39 24.08
CA ARG A 383 -13.56 29.09 24.17
C ARG A 383 -13.27 28.69 25.61
N ASP A 384 -12.70 29.60 26.39
CA ASP A 384 -12.26 29.28 27.75
C ASP A 384 -13.47 29.02 28.66
N ALA A 385 -14.58 29.74 28.44
CA ALA A 385 -15.86 29.47 29.11
C ALA A 385 -16.47 28.11 28.73
N VAL A 386 -16.45 27.72 27.46
CA VAL A 386 -16.94 26.40 27.00
C VAL A 386 -16.09 25.28 27.58
N VAL A 387 -14.77 25.39 27.50
CA VAL A 387 -13.82 24.43 28.07
C VAL A 387 -14.04 24.31 29.58
N ALA A 388 -14.15 25.42 30.30
CA ALA A 388 -14.42 25.41 31.74
C ALA A 388 -15.76 24.74 32.10
N ALA A 389 -16.79 24.90 31.27
CA ALA A 389 -18.10 24.29 31.48
C ALA A 389 -18.11 22.77 31.21
N LEU A 390 -17.34 22.30 30.24
CA LEU A 390 -17.20 20.89 29.90
C LEU A 390 -16.21 20.16 30.81
N LYS A 391 -15.20 20.85 31.34
CA LYS A 391 -14.11 20.28 32.15
C LYS A 391 -14.59 19.32 33.26
N PRO A 392 -15.60 19.64 34.10
CA PRO A 392 -16.07 18.71 35.13
C PRO A 392 -16.61 17.39 34.58
N LEU A 393 -17.20 17.38 33.38
CA LEU A 393 -17.68 16.16 32.73
C LEU A 393 -16.53 15.38 32.09
N LEU A 394 -15.59 16.09 31.46
CA LEU A 394 -14.44 15.49 30.77
C LEU A 394 -13.44 14.87 31.76
N GLU A 395 -13.24 15.47 32.93
CA GLU A 395 -12.33 14.97 33.97
C GLU A 395 -12.97 13.94 34.92
N ASP A 396 -14.29 13.71 34.85
CA ASP A 396 -14.96 12.68 35.66
C ASP A 396 -14.69 11.27 35.13
N PRO A 397 -13.95 10.41 35.85
CA PRO A 397 -13.66 9.04 35.42
C PRO A 397 -14.89 8.14 35.38
N ASN A 398 -15.96 8.47 36.11
CA ASN A 398 -17.21 7.69 36.14
C ASN A 398 -18.16 8.07 35.00
N LYS A 399 -17.84 9.15 34.28
CA LYS A 399 -18.61 9.57 33.13
C LYS A 399 -18.04 8.93 31.89
N ALA A 400 -18.72 7.95 31.31
CA ALA A 400 -18.20 7.24 30.15
C ALA A 400 -18.25 8.12 28.90
N LYS A 401 -17.16 8.12 28.13
CA LYS A 401 -17.07 8.72 26.81
C LYS A 401 -16.68 7.69 25.77
N VAL A 402 -17.15 7.90 24.55
CA VAL A 402 -16.66 7.20 23.36
C VAL A 402 -16.10 8.21 22.36
N GLY A 403 -15.01 7.86 21.70
CA GLY A 403 -14.41 8.68 20.65
C GLY A 403 -13.97 7.81 19.48
N GLN A 404 -13.55 8.45 18.40
CA GLN A 404 -12.80 7.81 17.31
C GLN A 404 -11.38 8.36 17.38
N HIS A 405 -10.40 7.54 17.74
CA HIS A 405 -9.02 8.00 17.98
C HIS A 405 -8.91 9.02 19.13
N ALA A 406 -9.56 8.71 20.26
CA ALA A 406 -9.74 9.58 21.43
C ALA A 406 -8.43 10.12 22.03
N LYS A 407 -7.31 9.42 21.80
CA LYS A 407 -5.95 9.87 22.17
C LYS A 407 -5.63 11.25 21.61
N TYR A 408 -6.11 11.56 20.40
CA TYR A 408 -5.93 12.87 19.76
C TYR A 408 -6.61 13.97 20.58
N ASP A 409 -7.89 13.78 20.90
CA ASP A 409 -8.72 14.71 21.67
C ASP A 409 -8.13 14.96 23.06
N MET A 410 -7.66 13.90 23.73
CA MET A 410 -6.96 14.02 25.01
C MET A 410 -5.74 14.94 24.95
N ASN A 411 -4.93 14.81 23.88
CA ASN A 411 -3.73 15.63 23.71
C ASN A 411 -4.08 17.09 23.43
N VAL A 412 -5.10 17.35 22.61
CA VAL A 412 -5.57 18.71 22.32
C VAL A 412 -6.12 19.38 23.59
N LEU A 413 -6.99 18.68 24.33
CA LEU A 413 -7.61 19.20 25.55
C LEU A 413 -6.61 19.49 26.67
N ALA A 414 -5.49 18.75 26.72
CA ALA A 414 -4.42 19.00 27.68
C ALA A 414 -3.79 20.40 27.51
N HIS A 415 -3.79 20.98 26.31
CA HIS A 415 -3.33 22.36 26.09
C HIS A 415 -4.19 23.41 26.80
N TYR A 416 -5.45 23.06 27.06
CA TYR A 416 -6.43 23.91 27.72
C TYR A 416 -6.64 23.51 29.19
N GLY A 417 -5.69 22.75 29.76
CA GLY A 417 -5.70 22.35 31.17
C GLY A 417 -6.84 21.40 31.53
N VAL A 418 -7.29 20.58 30.58
CA VAL A 418 -8.28 19.51 30.81
C VAL A 418 -7.59 18.15 30.75
N GLU A 419 -7.63 17.41 31.86
CA GLU A 419 -7.17 16.03 31.92
C GLU A 419 -8.34 15.08 31.65
N MET A 420 -8.62 14.82 30.38
CA MET A 420 -9.74 13.96 30.01
C MET A 420 -9.60 12.55 30.61
N GLN A 421 -10.65 12.11 31.31
CA GLN A 421 -10.78 10.80 31.95
C GLN A 421 -12.05 10.09 31.44
N GLY A 422 -12.23 8.82 31.80
CA GLY A 422 -13.47 8.09 31.54
C GLY A 422 -13.73 7.76 30.06
N ILE A 423 -12.69 7.76 29.22
CA ILE A 423 -12.78 7.23 27.85
C ILE A 423 -12.94 5.71 27.95
N ALA A 424 -14.19 5.26 27.85
CA ALA A 424 -14.54 3.86 28.01
C ALA A 424 -14.35 3.09 26.70
N PHE A 425 -14.54 3.76 25.56
CA PHE A 425 -14.50 3.16 24.24
C PHE A 425 -13.82 4.06 23.22
N ASP A 426 -13.15 3.43 22.24
CA ASP A 426 -12.60 4.07 21.05
C ASP A 426 -12.95 3.20 19.84
N THR A 427 -13.75 3.72 18.91
CA THR A 427 -14.29 2.94 17.78
C THR A 427 -13.21 2.45 16.82
N MET A 428 -12.08 3.16 16.73
CA MET A 428 -10.91 2.71 15.99
C MET A 428 -10.34 1.42 16.62
N LEU A 429 -10.21 1.42 17.96
CA LEU A 429 -9.69 0.28 18.70
C LEU A 429 -10.69 -0.88 18.79
N GLU A 430 -11.98 -0.59 18.88
CA GLU A 430 -13.02 -1.60 18.79
C GLU A 430 -12.96 -2.36 17.46
N SER A 431 -12.89 -1.62 16.34
CA SER A 431 -12.75 -2.23 15.03
C SER A 431 -11.44 -3.02 14.89
N TYR A 432 -10.33 -2.46 15.38
CA TYR A 432 -9.02 -3.09 15.29
C TYR A 432 -8.91 -4.39 16.09
N VAL A 433 -9.44 -4.41 17.33
CA VAL A 433 -9.49 -5.62 18.15
C VAL A 433 -10.45 -6.66 17.54
N LEU A 434 -11.57 -6.22 16.96
CA LEU A 434 -12.52 -7.11 16.29
C LEU A 434 -11.84 -7.80 15.10
N ASN A 435 -11.15 -7.06 14.24
CA ASN A 435 -10.38 -7.61 13.14
C ASN A 435 -9.37 -6.60 12.55
N SER A 436 -8.09 -6.76 12.88
CA SER A 436 -6.98 -5.88 12.47
C SER A 436 -6.66 -5.86 10.98
N THR A 437 -7.24 -6.77 10.17
CA THR A 437 -7.00 -6.88 8.73
C THR A 437 -8.27 -6.69 7.89
N ALA A 438 -9.42 -6.40 8.52
CA ALA A 438 -10.70 -6.31 7.84
C ALA A 438 -10.81 -5.12 6.87
N THR A 439 -10.29 -3.97 7.30
CA THR A 439 -10.41 -2.68 6.62
C THR A 439 -9.41 -1.69 7.24
N ARG A 440 -9.30 -0.49 6.68
CA ARG A 440 -8.72 0.63 7.43
C ARG A 440 -9.64 1.00 8.59
N HIS A 441 -9.05 1.44 9.70
CA HIS A 441 -9.77 1.76 10.94
C HIS A 441 -10.08 3.27 11.10
N ASP A 442 -10.02 4.04 10.01
CA ASP A 442 -10.56 5.41 9.95
C ASP A 442 -12.09 5.42 9.87
N MET A 443 -12.71 6.48 10.40
CA MET A 443 -14.16 6.58 10.57
C MET A 443 -14.92 6.34 9.26
N ASP A 444 -14.47 6.94 8.16
CA ASP A 444 -15.09 6.81 6.83
C ASP A 444 -15.20 5.34 6.41
N SER A 445 -14.08 4.61 6.50
CA SER A 445 -14.02 3.19 6.17
C SER A 445 -14.89 2.34 7.11
N LEU A 446 -14.97 2.72 8.39
CA LEU A 446 -15.79 2.02 9.39
C LEU A 446 -17.28 2.26 9.17
N ALA A 447 -17.71 3.51 8.98
CA ALA A 447 -19.09 3.90 8.74
C ALA A 447 -19.65 3.19 7.51
N LEU A 448 -18.87 3.16 6.43
CA LEU A 448 -19.26 2.48 5.20
C LEU A 448 -19.39 0.97 5.42
N ARG A 449 -18.42 0.34 6.08
CA ARG A 449 -18.40 -1.11 6.28
C ARG A 449 -19.47 -1.61 7.25
N TYR A 450 -19.64 -0.93 8.38
CA TYR A 450 -20.45 -1.43 9.50
C TYR A 450 -21.84 -0.82 9.55
N LEU A 451 -22.01 0.40 9.03
CA LEU A 451 -23.29 1.11 9.03
C LEU A 451 -23.89 1.25 7.62
N GLY A 452 -23.13 0.98 6.55
CA GLY A 452 -23.56 1.27 5.18
C GLY A 452 -23.71 2.77 4.92
N HIS A 453 -23.04 3.62 5.71
CA HIS A 453 -23.15 5.07 5.68
C HIS A 453 -21.89 5.70 5.10
N SER A 454 -22.06 6.65 4.16
CA SER A 454 -20.96 7.47 3.66
C SER A 454 -20.97 8.78 4.42
N THR A 455 -19.88 9.04 5.15
CA THR A 455 -19.62 10.29 5.88
C THR A 455 -19.28 11.43 4.94
N ILE A 456 -19.35 12.66 5.46
CA ILE A 456 -18.80 13.87 4.84
C ILE A 456 -17.28 13.80 5.01
N HIS A 457 -16.51 13.86 3.92
CA HIS A 457 -15.06 13.83 4.04
C HIS A 457 -14.51 15.22 4.35
N PHE A 458 -13.43 15.29 5.13
CA PHE A 458 -12.74 16.55 5.44
C PHE A 458 -12.34 17.32 4.16
N GLU A 459 -11.92 16.61 3.11
CA GLU A 459 -11.56 17.22 1.82
C GLU A 459 -12.75 17.89 1.10
N ASP A 460 -13.98 17.47 1.38
CA ASP A 460 -15.20 18.05 0.79
C ASP A 460 -15.49 19.45 1.34
N ILE A 461 -15.11 19.71 2.61
CA ILE A 461 -15.32 20.99 3.29
C ILE A 461 -14.06 21.86 3.34
N ALA A 462 -12.86 21.26 3.39
CA ALA A 462 -11.59 21.95 3.53
C ALA A 462 -10.83 22.10 2.20
N GLY A 463 -11.21 21.35 1.16
CA GLY A 463 -10.43 21.24 -0.09
C GLY A 463 -9.19 20.34 0.06
N LYS A 464 -8.25 20.46 -0.89
CA LYS A 464 -7.08 19.54 -1.01
C LYS A 464 -5.76 20.27 -1.25
N GLY A 465 -4.67 19.58 -0.89
CA GLY A 465 -3.29 20.00 -1.19
C GLY A 465 -2.86 21.27 -0.45
N ALA A 466 -1.91 22.02 -1.01
CA ALA A 466 -1.35 23.21 -0.36
C ALA A 466 -2.35 24.36 -0.14
N LYS A 467 -3.55 24.28 -0.72
CA LYS A 467 -4.65 25.24 -0.55
C LYS A 467 -5.77 24.71 0.36
N GLN A 468 -5.57 23.54 0.98
CA GLN A 468 -6.52 23.00 1.94
C GLN A 468 -6.64 23.98 3.12
N LEU A 469 -7.88 24.30 3.48
CA LEU A 469 -8.21 25.18 4.60
C LEU A 469 -7.99 24.45 5.93
N THR A 470 -7.65 25.20 6.97
CA THR A 470 -7.73 24.72 8.35
C THR A 470 -9.17 24.83 8.84
N PHE A 471 -9.56 24.03 9.85
CA PHE A 471 -10.97 23.93 10.27
C PHE A 471 -11.57 25.28 10.70
N ASP A 472 -10.77 26.18 11.29
CA ASP A 472 -11.19 27.52 11.70
C ASP A 472 -11.58 28.44 10.52
N GLN A 473 -11.22 28.07 9.29
CA GLN A 473 -11.50 28.83 8.09
C GLN A 473 -12.75 28.32 7.34
N ILE A 474 -13.38 27.25 7.83
CA ILE A 474 -14.54 26.61 7.21
C ILE A 474 -15.82 27.28 7.70
N ALA A 475 -16.78 27.54 6.81
CA ALA A 475 -18.05 28.15 7.21
C ALA A 475 -18.83 27.25 8.18
N LEU A 476 -19.47 27.84 9.20
CA LEU A 476 -20.21 27.08 10.23
C LEU A 476 -21.30 26.16 9.64
N GLU A 477 -21.91 26.56 8.53
CA GLU A 477 -22.93 25.78 7.82
C GLU A 477 -22.38 24.48 7.21
N GLN A 478 -21.07 24.40 7.00
CA GLN A 478 -20.36 23.20 6.52
C GLN A 478 -19.68 22.46 7.69
N ALA A 479 -19.04 23.21 8.59
CA ALA A 479 -18.35 22.67 9.75
C ALA A 479 -19.31 21.97 10.73
N GLY A 480 -20.50 22.55 10.96
CA GLY A 480 -21.50 22.01 11.88
C GLY A 480 -21.98 20.61 11.50
N PRO A 481 -22.48 20.38 10.27
CA PRO A 481 -22.89 19.05 9.82
C PRO A 481 -21.76 18.02 9.83
N TYR A 482 -20.54 18.41 9.45
CA TYR A 482 -19.37 17.52 9.50
C TYR A 482 -19.08 17.08 10.95
N ALA A 483 -18.83 18.04 11.84
CA ALA A 483 -18.43 17.73 13.21
C ALA A 483 -19.52 17.00 14.01
N ALA A 484 -20.79 17.38 13.80
CA ALA A 484 -21.91 16.69 14.44
C ALA A 484 -22.10 15.26 13.88
N GLU A 485 -21.83 15.04 12.59
CA GLU A 485 -21.85 13.70 12.00
C GLU A 485 -20.74 12.81 12.60
N ASP A 486 -19.52 13.33 12.79
CA ASP A 486 -18.40 12.58 13.38
C ASP A 486 -18.77 12.03 14.77
N ALA A 487 -19.39 12.87 15.62
CA ALA A 487 -19.88 12.45 16.94
C ALA A 487 -21.03 11.43 16.85
N ASP A 488 -22.01 11.62 15.96
CA ASP A 488 -23.11 10.67 15.78
C ASP A 488 -22.61 9.30 15.28
N ILE A 489 -21.79 9.31 14.23
CA ILE A 489 -21.27 8.11 13.60
C ILE A 489 -20.36 7.35 14.57
N THR A 490 -19.55 8.04 15.36
CA THR A 490 -18.80 7.43 16.46
C THR A 490 -19.72 6.69 17.43
N LEU A 491 -20.81 7.30 17.88
CA LEU A 491 -21.75 6.64 18.80
C LEU A 491 -22.41 5.41 18.16
N ARG A 492 -22.83 5.50 16.89
CA ARG A 492 -23.47 4.41 16.14
C ARG A 492 -22.51 3.27 15.82
N LEU A 493 -21.26 3.60 15.51
CA LEU A 493 -20.19 2.62 15.31
C LEU A 493 -19.96 1.85 16.61
N HIS A 494 -19.86 2.54 17.74
CA HIS A 494 -19.72 1.89 19.04
C HIS A 494 -20.86 0.92 19.33
N GLN A 495 -22.11 1.36 19.18
CA GLN A 495 -23.29 0.49 19.38
C GLN A 495 -23.23 -0.78 18.51
N THR A 496 -22.63 -0.70 17.31
CA THR A 496 -22.51 -1.82 16.38
C THR A 496 -21.30 -2.72 16.68
N LEU A 497 -20.14 -2.12 16.94
CA LEU A 497 -18.87 -2.81 17.14
C LEU A 497 -18.78 -3.43 18.53
N TRP A 498 -19.22 -2.71 19.56
CA TRP A 498 -19.23 -3.19 20.94
C TRP A 498 -20.10 -4.44 21.08
N ALA A 499 -21.29 -4.47 20.49
CA ALA A 499 -22.15 -5.65 20.47
C ALA A 499 -21.48 -6.89 19.83
N LYS A 500 -20.65 -6.68 18.80
CA LYS A 500 -19.86 -7.77 18.17
C LYS A 500 -18.70 -8.24 19.06
N LEU A 501 -18.05 -7.32 19.76
CA LEU A 501 -16.97 -7.64 20.69
C LEU A 501 -17.48 -8.35 21.94
N GLU A 502 -18.62 -7.96 22.49
CA GLU A 502 -19.24 -8.63 23.65
C GLU A 502 -19.59 -10.09 23.36
N ALA A 503 -19.92 -10.42 22.12
CA ALA A 503 -20.14 -11.79 21.69
C ALA A 503 -18.86 -12.65 21.72
N GLU A 504 -17.67 -12.02 21.80
CA GLU A 504 -16.36 -12.66 21.79
C GLU A 504 -15.57 -12.26 23.05
N PRO A 505 -15.78 -12.92 24.21
CA PRO A 505 -15.22 -12.49 25.50
C PRO A 505 -13.70 -12.30 25.53
N SER A 506 -12.95 -13.09 24.74
CA SER A 506 -11.49 -12.94 24.62
C SER A 506 -11.09 -11.61 23.97
N LEU A 507 -11.81 -11.18 22.92
CA LEU A 507 -11.58 -9.90 22.25
C LEU A 507 -12.02 -8.72 23.12
N ALA A 508 -13.18 -8.82 23.76
CA ALA A 508 -13.64 -7.80 24.71
C ALA A 508 -12.62 -7.58 25.84
N LYS A 509 -11.98 -8.65 26.32
CA LYS A 509 -10.90 -8.58 27.32
C LYS A 509 -9.68 -7.84 26.80
N VAL A 510 -9.21 -8.12 25.58
CA VAL A 510 -8.09 -7.40 24.95
C VAL A 510 -8.38 -5.90 24.84
N LEU A 511 -9.59 -5.52 24.43
CA LEU A 511 -9.96 -4.11 24.36
C LEU A 511 -9.93 -3.45 25.75
N ARG A 512 -10.61 -4.05 26.73
CA ARG A 512 -10.82 -3.45 28.06
C ARG A 512 -9.58 -3.46 28.95
N GLU A 513 -8.75 -4.50 28.86
CA GLU A 513 -7.61 -4.67 29.77
C GLU A 513 -6.27 -4.25 29.15
N ILE A 514 -6.20 -4.11 27.83
CA ILE A 514 -4.94 -3.76 27.13
C ILE A 514 -5.10 -2.47 26.34
N GLU A 515 -6.00 -2.40 25.36
CA GLU A 515 -6.00 -1.29 24.39
C GLU A 515 -6.55 0.01 24.97
N MET A 516 -7.71 -0.03 25.64
CA MET A 516 -8.34 1.18 26.20
C MET A 516 -7.53 1.80 27.34
N PRO A 517 -7.02 1.04 28.33
CA PRO A 517 -6.17 1.61 29.38
C PRO A 517 -4.86 2.22 28.84
N LEU A 518 -4.40 1.78 27.67
CA LEU A 518 -3.16 2.25 27.06
C LEU A 518 -3.33 3.61 26.36
N VAL A 519 -4.53 3.97 25.94
CA VAL A 519 -4.84 5.27 25.30
C VAL A 519 -4.31 6.45 26.14
N PRO A 520 -4.67 6.62 27.43
CA PRO A 520 -4.17 7.73 28.24
C PRO A 520 -2.67 7.66 28.52
N VAL A 521 -2.09 6.45 28.61
CA VAL A 521 -0.64 6.26 28.81
C VAL A 521 0.13 6.74 27.59
N LEU A 522 -0.29 6.35 26.39
CA LEU A 522 0.32 6.83 25.15
C LEU A 522 0.15 8.34 24.99
N ALA A 523 -1.03 8.89 25.28
CA ALA A 523 -1.23 10.33 25.25
C ALA A 523 -0.24 11.07 26.18
N ARG A 524 0.04 10.54 27.37
CA ARG A 524 1.09 11.09 28.27
C ARG A 524 2.49 10.98 27.68
N ILE A 525 2.88 9.80 27.17
CA ILE A 525 4.20 9.59 26.56
C ILE A 525 4.42 10.57 25.40
N GLU A 526 3.42 10.75 24.53
CA GLU A 526 3.47 11.71 23.43
C GLU A 526 3.63 13.15 23.92
N ARG A 527 2.91 13.56 24.97
CA ARG A 527 3.04 14.90 25.57
C ARG A 527 4.39 15.12 26.25
N TYR A 528 4.96 14.11 26.89
CA TYR A 528 6.31 14.23 27.45
C TYR A 528 7.34 14.44 26.35
N GLY A 529 7.26 13.65 25.26
CA GLY A 529 8.20 13.71 24.15
C GLY A 529 9.64 13.39 24.55
N ALA A 530 10.57 13.43 23.60
CA ALA A 530 12.00 13.19 23.81
C ALA A 530 12.82 14.49 23.62
N LEU A 531 13.76 14.76 24.54
CA LEU A 531 14.68 15.88 24.39
C LEU A 531 15.80 15.50 23.42
N VAL A 532 16.06 16.40 22.48
CA VAL A 532 17.05 16.17 21.42
C VAL A 532 18.02 17.35 21.32
N ASP A 533 19.32 17.05 21.30
CA ASP A 533 20.38 18.04 21.07
C ASP A 533 20.48 18.39 19.58
N ALA A 534 19.80 19.46 19.19
CA ALA A 534 19.83 19.98 17.82
C ALA A 534 21.24 20.39 17.35
N LYS A 535 22.12 20.82 18.27
CA LYS A 535 23.50 21.22 17.90
C LYS A 535 24.32 20.00 17.55
N LEU A 536 24.21 18.94 18.34
CA LEU A 536 24.88 17.67 18.06
C LEU A 536 24.42 17.08 16.72
N LEU A 537 23.11 17.11 16.43
CA LEU A 537 22.59 16.69 15.12
C LEU A 537 23.14 17.54 13.97
N GLY A 538 23.27 18.86 14.16
CA GLY A 538 23.89 19.75 13.18
C GLY A 538 25.34 19.40 12.88
N ILE A 539 26.14 19.09 13.91
CA ILE A 539 27.53 18.63 13.76
C ILE A 539 27.57 17.30 12.99
N GLN A 540 26.72 16.35 13.37
CA GLN A 540 26.62 15.05 12.69
C GLN A 540 26.18 15.19 11.23
N SER A 541 25.25 16.11 10.93
CA SER A 541 24.80 16.38 9.55
C SER A 541 25.95 16.84 8.65
N ILE A 542 26.82 17.74 9.16
CA ILE A 542 28.00 18.22 8.43
C ILE A 542 28.96 17.06 8.16
N GLU A 543 29.30 16.27 9.19
CA GLU A 543 30.23 15.15 9.04
C GLU A 543 29.71 14.07 8.08
N LEU A 544 28.41 13.76 8.13
CA LEU A 544 27.77 12.84 7.18
C LEU A 544 27.83 13.41 5.76
N GLY A 545 27.61 14.73 5.60
CA GLY A 545 27.75 15.42 4.32
C GLY A 545 29.15 15.30 3.73
N ASP A 546 30.19 15.52 4.54
CA ASP A 546 31.58 15.41 4.10
C ASP A 546 31.94 13.98 3.67
N LYS A 547 31.49 12.97 4.44
CA LYS A 547 31.66 11.55 4.06
C LYS A 547 30.92 11.20 2.77
N MET A 548 29.71 11.74 2.59
CA MET A 548 28.94 11.53 1.36
C MET A 548 29.64 12.14 0.14
N ILE A 549 30.25 13.33 0.26
CA ILE A 549 31.03 13.95 -0.82
C ILE A 549 32.25 13.09 -1.16
N ALA A 550 32.93 12.52 -0.17
CA ALA A 550 34.06 11.61 -0.41
C ALA A 550 33.62 10.34 -1.16
N LEU A 551 32.55 9.68 -0.70
CA LEU A 551 31.99 8.49 -1.37
C LEU A 551 31.48 8.81 -2.79
N GLN A 552 30.94 10.01 -3.00
CA GLN A 552 30.49 10.45 -4.31
C GLN A 552 31.66 10.59 -5.29
N ARG A 553 32.79 11.18 -4.85
CA ARG A 553 34.01 11.28 -5.65
C ARG A 553 34.58 9.90 -5.98
N GLU A 554 34.64 9.01 -5.00
CA GLU A 554 35.07 7.62 -5.19
C GLU A 554 34.16 6.89 -6.20
N ALA A 555 32.84 7.07 -6.10
CA ALA A 555 31.91 6.49 -7.06
C ALA A 555 32.12 7.02 -8.49
N TYR A 556 32.44 8.30 -8.65
CA TYR A 556 32.74 8.91 -9.95
C TYR A 556 34.04 8.38 -10.54
N GLU A 557 35.07 8.21 -9.73
CA GLU A 557 36.33 7.60 -10.14
C GLU A 557 36.12 6.14 -10.59
N LEU A 558 35.32 5.36 -9.86
CA LEU A 558 35.00 3.98 -10.21
C LEU A 558 34.09 3.86 -11.45
N ALA A 559 33.19 4.81 -11.67
CA ALA A 559 32.27 4.82 -12.81
C ALA A 559 32.90 5.43 -14.08
N GLY A 560 33.92 6.28 -13.94
CA GLY A 560 34.55 7.02 -15.03
C GLY A 560 33.76 8.25 -15.51
N GLU A 561 32.65 8.58 -14.86
CA GLU A 561 31.82 9.75 -15.16
C GLU A 561 30.98 10.18 -13.95
N GLU A 562 30.47 11.40 -14.00
CA GLU A 562 29.53 11.91 -13.00
C GLU A 562 28.11 11.43 -13.28
N PHE A 563 27.42 11.01 -12.22
CA PHE A 563 26.00 10.62 -12.27
C PHE A 563 25.33 10.86 -10.91
N ASN A 564 24.00 10.69 -10.86
CA ASN A 564 23.25 10.75 -9.62
C ASN A 564 23.20 9.38 -8.95
N LEU A 565 23.96 9.22 -7.86
CA LEU A 565 24.02 7.98 -7.05
C LEU A 565 22.66 7.58 -6.43
N GLY A 566 21.75 8.55 -6.28
CA GLY A 566 20.38 8.34 -5.81
C GLY A 566 19.42 7.84 -6.89
N SER A 567 19.78 7.92 -8.18
CA SER A 567 18.91 7.54 -9.29
C SER A 567 19.09 6.05 -9.67
N PRO A 568 18.10 5.18 -9.44
CA PRO A 568 18.17 3.77 -9.82
C PRO A 568 18.41 3.56 -11.32
N LYS A 569 17.86 4.46 -12.15
CA LYS A 569 17.99 4.41 -13.61
C LYS A 569 19.42 4.69 -14.06
N GLN A 570 20.01 5.79 -13.60
CA GLN A 570 21.39 6.13 -13.96
C GLN A 570 22.36 5.09 -13.43
N LEU A 571 22.20 4.66 -12.18
CA LEU A 571 23.00 3.59 -11.60
C LEU A 571 22.88 2.28 -12.39
N GLY A 572 21.68 1.92 -12.85
CA GLY A 572 21.46 0.75 -13.69
C GLY A 572 22.24 0.82 -15.01
N THR A 573 22.24 1.98 -15.67
CA THR A 573 23.03 2.22 -16.88
C THR A 573 24.53 2.09 -16.61
N ILE A 574 25.05 2.65 -15.52
CA ILE A 574 26.47 2.52 -15.15
C ILE A 574 26.86 1.05 -14.93
N LEU A 575 26.14 0.36 -14.03
CA LEU A 575 26.50 -1.00 -13.62
C LEU A 575 26.37 -1.99 -14.78
N TYR A 576 25.21 -2.02 -15.45
CA TYR A 576 24.88 -3.11 -16.35
C TYR A 576 25.24 -2.82 -17.81
N GLU A 577 25.16 -1.58 -18.27
CA GLU A 577 25.46 -1.23 -19.67
C GLU A 577 26.93 -0.83 -19.83
N LYS A 578 27.44 0.07 -18.99
CA LYS A 578 28.82 0.60 -19.14
C LYS A 578 29.88 -0.32 -18.55
N GLN A 579 29.71 -0.78 -17.31
CA GLN A 579 30.65 -1.70 -16.67
C GLN A 579 30.42 -3.15 -17.08
N GLY A 580 29.29 -3.46 -17.74
CA GLY A 580 28.97 -4.81 -18.23
C GLY A 580 28.75 -5.84 -17.11
N ILE A 581 28.39 -5.39 -15.91
CA ILE A 581 28.13 -6.27 -14.77
C ILE A 581 26.91 -7.15 -15.08
N PRO A 582 26.92 -8.45 -14.72
CA PRO A 582 25.79 -9.34 -14.96
C PRO A 582 24.53 -8.93 -14.18
N VAL A 583 23.37 -9.03 -14.83
CA VAL A 583 22.06 -8.76 -14.22
C VAL A 583 21.64 -9.98 -13.40
N ILE A 584 21.71 -9.86 -12.07
CA ILE A 584 21.31 -10.91 -11.11
C ILE A 584 19.79 -11.00 -10.98
N SER A 585 19.11 -9.86 -11.00
CA SER A 585 17.66 -9.79 -10.78
C SER A 585 17.03 -8.62 -11.54
N LYS A 586 15.75 -8.74 -11.85
CA LYS A 586 14.95 -7.71 -12.53
C LYS A 586 13.79 -7.28 -11.63
N THR A 587 13.43 -6.02 -11.74
CA THR A 587 12.21 -5.45 -11.13
C THR A 587 10.96 -6.05 -11.78
N ALA A 588 9.79 -5.87 -11.14
CA ALA A 588 8.51 -6.29 -11.72
C ALA A 588 8.24 -5.69 -13.12
N LYS A 589 8.86 -4.54 -13.43
CA LYS A 589 8.80 -3.87 -14.74
C LYS A 589 9.87 -4.36 -15.73
N GLY A 590 10.61 -5.44 -15.40
CA GLY A 590 11.63 -6.05 -16.25
C GLY A 590 12.99 -5.35 -16.31
N GLN A 591 13.14 -4.18 -15.67
CA GLN A 591 14.41 -3.45 -15.60
C GLN A 591 15.40 -4.12 -14.64
N PRO A 592 16.72 -4.11 -14.90
CA PRO A 592 17.73 -4.58 -13.95
C PRO A 592 17.57 -3.92 -12.57
N SER A 593 17.59 -4.73 -11.51
CA SER A 593 17.30 -4.27 -10.16
C SER A 593 18.55 -3.69 -9.48
N THR A 594 18.49 -2.44 -9.02
CA THR A 594 19.53 -1.82 -8.18
C THR A 594 19.12 -1.76 -6.70
N ALA A 595 18.30 -2.73 -6.26
CA ALA A 595 17.88 -2.87 -4.87
C ALA A 595 19.07 -3.27 -3.97
N GLU A 596 18.98 -2.95 -2.69
CA GLU A 596 20.07 -3.17 -1.72
C GLU A 596 20.56 -4.62 -1.68
N ALA A 597 19.65 -5.61 -1.73
CA ALA A 597 20.02 -7.02 -1.78
C ALA A 597 20.81 -7.41 -3.04
N VAL A 598 20.54 -6.77 -4.18
CA VAL A 598 21.28 -7.03 -5.43
C VAL A 598 22.64 -6.35 -5.40
N LEU A 599 22.71 -5.12 -4.88
CA LEU A 599 23.98 -4.42 -4.71
C LEU A 599 24.91 -5.14 -3.72
N ALA A 600 24.35 -5.72 -2.65
CA ALA A 600 25.09 -6.52 -1.69
C ALA A 600 25.71 -7.77 -2.34
N GLU A 601 24.91 -8.50 -3.12
CA GLU A 601 25.38 -9.68 -3.85
C GLU A 601 26.46 -9.33 -4.89
N LEU A 602 26.34 -8.19 -5.57
CA LEU A 602 27.38 -7.69 -6.47
C LEU A 602 28.66 -7.28 -5.71
N ALA A 603 28.53 -6.65 -4.55
CA ALA A 603 29.69 -6.31 -3.72
C ALA A 603 30.44 -7.58 -3.26
N GLU A 604 29.72 -8.63 -2.87
CA GLU A 604 30.29 -9.94 -2.50
C GLU A 604 31.00 -10.62 -3.68
N GLN A 605 30.53 -10.42 -4.90
CA GLN A 605 31.19 -10.88 -6.13
C GLN A 605 32.47 -10.07 -6.48
N GLY A 606 32.82 -9.06 -5.68
CA GLY A 606 34.05 -8.28 -5.82
C GLY A 606 33.91 -7.01 -6.64
N TYR A 607 32.69 -6.57 -6.97
CA TYR A 607 32.49 -5.28 -7.64
C TYR A 607 32.55 -4.13 -6.63
N PRO A 608 33.49 -3.17 -6.78
CA PRO A 608 33.71 -2.12 -5.78
C PRO A 608 32.62 -1.04 -5.76
N LEU A 609 32.11 -0.64 -6.93
CA LEU A 609 31.11 0.43 -7.03
C LEU A 609 29.81 0.14 -6.24
N PRO A 610 29.20 -1.07 -6.30
CA PRO A 610 28.06 -1.42 -5.46
C PRO A 610 28.26 -1.17 -3.95
N GLN A 611 29.45 -1.47 -3.42
CA GLN A 611 29.76 -1.26 -2.00
C GLN A 611 29.75 0.22 -1.63
N VAL A 612 30.40 1.08 -2.45
CA VAL A 612 30.42 2.54 -2.27
C VAL A 612 29.00 3.12 -2.35
N ILE A 613 28.19 2.65 -3.30
CA ILE A 613 26.80 3.11 -3.46
C ILE A 613 25.94 2.72 -2.26
N MET A 614 26.08 1.52 -1.72
CA MET A 614 25.34 1.09 -0.53
C MET A 614 25.70 1.95 0.69
N GLN A 615 26.99 2.26 0.88
CA GLN A 615 27.43 3.16 1.94
C GLN A 615 26.85 4.57 1.74
N TYR A 616 26.96 5.12 0.52
CA TYR A 616 26.40 6.43 0.20
C TYR A 616 24.89 6.51 0.47
N ARG A 617 24.12 5.52 0.02
CA ARG A 617 22.66 5.45 0.26
C ARG A 617 22.32 5.35 1.74
N THR A 618 23.11 4.61 2.50
CA THR A 618 22.94 4.49 3.96
C THR A 618 23.16 5.84 4.64
N LEU A 619 24.27 6.53 4.34
CA LEU A 619 24.56 7.85 4.92
C LEU A 619 23.56 8.91 4.47
N SER A 620 23.20 8.91 3.18
CA SER A 620 22.18 9.80 2.61
C SER A 620 20.84 9.66 3.33
N LYS A 621 20.38 8.42 3.55
CA LYS A 621 19.16 8.14 4.30
C LYS A 621 19.28 8.58 5.75
N LEU A 622 20.39 8.29 6.44
CA LEU A 622 20.60 8.73 7.83
C LEU A 622 20.55 10.27 7.93
N LYS A 623 21.20 10.97 7.00
CA LYS A 623 21.23 12.42 6.97
C LYS A 623 19.84 13.01 6.70
N SER A 624 19.21 12.60 5.60
CA SER A 624 17.93 13.15 5.16
C SER A 624 16.75 12.79 6.06
N THR A 625 16.82 11.63 6.73
CA THR A 625 15.71 11.12 7.56
C THR A 625 15.85 11.55 9.01
N TYR A 626 17.08 11.67 9.53
CA TYR A 626 17.32 11.93 10.95
C TYR A 626 18.02 13.26 11.20
N THR A 627 19.29 13.42 10.80
CA THR A 627 20.06 14.61 11.22
C THR A 627 19.50 15.93 10.70
N ASP A 628 18.89 15.92 9.51
CA ASP A 628 18.30 17.13 8.92
C ASP A 628 16.85 17.34 9.38
N ARG A 629 16.05 16.27 9.48
CA ARG A 629 14.61 16.32 9.77
C ARG A 629 14.28 16.44 11.25
N LEU A 630 15.00 15.75 12.15
CA LEU A 630 14.69 15.76 13.58
C LEU A 630 14.76 17.18 14.19
N PRO A 631 15.75 18.03 13.87
CA PRO A 631 15.77 19.41 14.38
C PRO A 631 14.54 20.22 13.98
N GLU A 632 14.00 20.02 12.77
CA GLU A 632 12.78 20.70 12.27
C GLU A 632 11.51 20.24 13.00
N GLN A 633 11.55 19.08 13.66
CA GLN A 633 10.43 18.50 14.39
C GLN A 633 10.40 18.84 15.87
N ILE A 634 11.40 19.56 16.37
CA ILE A 634 11.42 20.06 17.75
C ILE A 634 10.26 21.04 17.92
N ASN A 635 9.36 20.76 18.86
CA ASN A 635 8.25 21.64 19.17
C ASN A 635 8.80 22.89 19.89
N PRO A 636 8.53 24.10 19.37
CA PRO A 636 9.07 25.33 19.96
C PRO A 636 8.51 25.63 21.37
N ARG A 637 7.36 25.07 21.75
CA ARG A 637 6.75 25.26 23.07
C ARG A 637 7.46 24.47 24.16
N THR A 638 7.91 23.26 23.83
CA THR A 638 8.46 22.30 24.80
C THR A 638 9.97 22.11 24.67
N GLY A 639 10.54 22.43 23.50
CA GLY A 639 11.92 22.12 23.16
C GLY A 639 12.17 20.62 22.93
N ARG A 640 11.11 19.83 22.71
CA ARG A 640 11.16 18.36 22.61
C ARG A 640 10.51 17.88 21.31
N ILE A 641 10.85 16.66 20.90
CA ILE A 641 10.21 15.97 19.78
C ILE A 641 9.07 15.11 20.32
N HIS A 642 7.90 15.19 19.69
CA HIS A 642 6.70 14.46 20.09
C HIS A 642 6.29 13.54 18.96
N THR A 643 6.68 12.27 19.05
CA THR A 643 6.24 11.24 18.10
C THR A 643 4.77 10.91 18.31
N SER A 644 4.09 10.43 17.26
CA SER A 644 2.75 9.86 17.33
C SER A 644 2.83 8.33 17.34
N TYR A 645 2.33 7.69 18.39
CA TYR A 645 2.22 6.24 18.53
C TYR A 645 0.87 5.73 18.03
N HIS A 646 0.87 4.76 17.12
CA HIS A 646 -0.35 4.20 16.55
C HIS A 646 -0.62 2.79 17.09
N GLN A 647 -1.78 2.60 17.72
CA GLN A 647 -2.23 1.30 18.23
C GLN A 647 -2.83 0.40 17.13
N ALA A 648 -3.53 0.99 16.16
CA ALA A 648 -4.38 0.28 15.20
C ALA A 648 -3.80 0.19 13.77
N VAL A 649 -2.49 -0.07 13.64
CA VAL A 649 -1.80 -0.11 12.33
C VAL A 649 -1.20 -1.48 12.02
N ALA A 650 -0.32 -2.01 12.89
CA ALA A 650 0.31 -3.30 12.62
C ALA A 650 -0.71 -4.44 12.80
N ALA A 651 -0.77 -5.41 11.90
CA ALA A 651 -1.76 -6.50 12.03
C ALA A 651 -1.59 -7.34 13.31
N THR A 652 -0.37 -7.40 13.86
CA THR A 652 0.00 -8.24 15.01
C THR A 652 -0.24 -7.60 16.38
N GLY A 653 -0.65 -6.32 16.47
CA GLY A 653 -0.82 -5.65 17.76
C GLY A 653 0.33 -4.74 18.18
N ARG A 654 1.48 -4.78 17.48
CA ARG A 654 2.63 -3.91 17.80
C ARG A 654 2.27 -2.43 17.60
N LEU A 655 2.76 -1.57 18.49
CA LEU A 655 2.73 -0.13 18.28
C LEU A 655 3.58 0.22 17.05
N SER A 656 3.19 1.23 16.31
CA SER A 656 4.05 1.91 15.33
C SER A 656 4.22 3.38 15.72
N SER A 657 5.17 4.07 15.11
CA SER A 657 5.49 5.47 15.42
C SER A 657 5.65 6.28 14.13
N SER A 658 5.16 7.52 14.12
CA SER A 658 5.34 8.47 13.03
C SER A 658 5.67 9.88 13.54
N ASP A 659 6.21 10.71 12.66
CA ASP A 659 6.43 12.14 12.88
C ASP A 659 7.21 12.52 14.16
N PRO A 660 8.42 11.95 14.39
CA PRO A 660 9.17 11.00 13.56
C PRO A 660 8.88 9.54 13.90
N ASN A 661 9.25 8.64 12.98
CA ASN A 661 9.27 7.20 13.27
C ASN A 661 10.52 6.83 14.07
N LEU A 662 10.39 6.77 15.40
CA LEU A 662 11.49 6.45 16.32
C LEU A 662 11.89 4.97 16.28
N GLN A 663 11.01 4.09 15.77
CA GLN A 663 11.30 2.65 15.66
C GLN A 663 12.33 2.32 14.60
N ASN A 664 12.55 3.20 13.63
CA ASN A 664 13.46 2.95 12.51
C ASN A 664 14.89 3.47 12.73
N ILE A 665 15.19 4.06 13.90
CA ILE A 665 16.52 4.62 14.20
C ILE A 665 17.53 3.46 14.35
N PRO A 666 18.51 3.31 13.44
CA PRO A 666 19.34 2.12 13.39
C PRO A 666 20.21 1.90 14.64
N ILE A 667 20.24 0.67 15.14
CA ILE A 667 21.05 0.22 16.29
C ILE A 667 22.45 -0.27 15.93
N ARG A 668 22.59 -0.96 14.78
CA ARG A 668 23.76 -1.82 14.53
C ARG A 668 24.95 -1.09 13.92
N THR A 669 24.74 0.10 13.36
CA THR A 669 25.78 0.86 12.67
C THR A 669 26.34 1.94 13.58
N ALA A 670 27.62 2.26 13.45
CA ALA A 670 28.24 3.34 14.21
C ALA A 670 27.49 4.67 14.00
N GLU A 671 27.15 5.01 12.76
CA GLU A 671 26.40 6.24 12.46
C GLU A 671 24.97 6.22 13.01
N GLY A 672 24.30 5.06 13.03
CA GLY A 672 22.96 4.93 13.65
C GLY A 672 22.99 5.19 15.15
N ARG A 673 23.99 4.63 15.84
CA ARG A 673 24.27 4.89 17.27
C ARG A 673 24.52 6.37 17.55
N ARG A 674 25.24 7.07 16.68
CA ARG A 674 25.45 8.52 16.81
C ARG A 674 24.15 9.33 16.79
N ILE A 675 23.16 8.94 15.99
CA ILE A 675 21.85 9.60 16.01
C ILE A 675 21.20 9.45 17.40
N ARG A 676 21.33 8.29 18.05
CA ARG A 676 20.80 8.04 19.39
C ARG A 676 21.49 8.88 20.47
N GLN A 677 22.77 9.21 20.30
CA GLN A 677 23.50 10.10 21.21
C GLN A 677 22.88 11.51 21.29
N ALA A 678 22.15 11.94 20.25
CA ALA A 678 21.43 13.21 20.28
C ALA A 678 20.17 13.19 21.13
N PHE A 679 19.64 12.02 21.49
CA PHE A 679 18.51 11.90 22.42
C PHE A 679 19.07 11.91 23.85
N VAL A 680 18.93 13.03 24.53
CA VAL A 680 19.62 13.33 25.79
C VAL A 680 18.64 13.49 26.95
N ALA A 681 19.09 13.22 28.17
CA ALA A 681 18.33 13.56 29.36
C ALA A 681 18.48 15.05 29.72
N PRO A 682 17.46 15.70 30.33
CA PRO A 682 17.61 17.06 30.84
C PRO A 682 18.59 17.11 32.00
N LYS A 683 19.14 18.29 32.28
CA LYS A 683 20.10 18.49 33.38
C LYS A 683 19.50 18.03 34.73
N GLY A 684 20.25 17.21 35.47
CA GLY A 684 19.80 16.63 36.76
C GLY A 684 19.02 15.32 36.62
N TYR A 685 18.83 14.84 35.38
CA TYR A 685 18.20 13.57 35.06
C TYR A 685 19.17 12.66 34.32
N LYS A 686 18.87 11.36 34.32
CA LYS A 686 19.51 10.33 33.50
C LYS A 686 18.49 9.68 32.59
N MET A 687 18.98 9.12 31.48
CA MET A 687 18.19 8.27 30.61
C MET A 687 18.32 6.82 31.07
N VAL A 688 17.20 6.10 31.11
CA VAL A 688 17.14 4.69 31.48
C VAL A 688 16.42 3.94 30.37
N ALA A 689 17.06 2.93 29.80
CA ALA A 689 16.46 2.05 28.81
C ALA A 689 16.27 0.66 29.41
N ALA A 690 15.04 0.14 29.32
CA ALA A 690 14.66 -1.17 29.82
C ALA A 690 14.14 -2.03 28.67
N ASP A 691 14.90 -3.05 28.28
CA ASP A 691 14.63 -3.92 27.12
C ASP A 691 14.34 -5.36 27.56
N TYR A 692 13.35 -6.00 26.94
CA TYR A 692 13.08 -7.41 27.20
C TYR A 692 14.08 -8.34 26.49
N SER A 693 14.88 -9.04 27.29
CA SER A 693 15.89 -9.96 26.76
C SER A 693 15.24 -11.19 26.12
N GLN A 694 15.26 -11.23 24.78
CA GLN A 694 14.84 -12.37 23.96
C GLN A 694 13.37 -12.78 24.17
N ILE A 695 12.46 -11.81 24.31
CA ILE A 695 11.05 -12.05 24.63
C ILE A 695 10.37 -13.03 23.67
N GLU A 696 10.60 -12.91 22.36
CA GLU A 696 9.94 -13.79 21.38
C GLU A 696 10.38 -15.27 21.51
N LEU A 697 11.64 -15.52 21.88
CA LEU A 697 12.13 -16.88 22.13
C LEU A 697 11.53 -17.47 23.43
N ARG A 698 11.35 -16.63 24.45
CA ARG A 698 10.70 -17.03 25.71
C ARG A 698 9.23 -17.37 25.48
N ILE A 699 8.53 -16.57 24.67
CA ILE A 699 7.16 -16.84 24.25
C ILE A 699 7.10 -18.13 23.43
N MET A 700 8.02 -18.35 22.48
CA MET A 700 8.09 -19.61 21.74
C MET A 700 8.24 -20.80 22.67
N ALA A 701 9.14 -20.73 23.67
CA ALA A 701 9.31 -21.81 24.65
C ALA A 701 8.00 -22.09 25.42
N HIS A 702 7.26 -21.04 25.78
CA HIS A 702 5.94 -21.18 26.42
C HIS A 702 4.86 -21.74 25.49
N LEU A 703 4.74 -21.28 24.25
CA LEU A 703 3.72 -21.78 23.30
C LEU A 703 4.01 -23.21 22.82
N ALA A 704 5.30 -23.54 22.64
CA ALA A 704 5.75 -24.85 22.23
C ALA A 704 5.74 -25.89 23.36
N GLN A 705 5.84 -25.43 24.62
CA GLN A 705 6.05 -26.29 25.80
C GLN A 705 7.21 -27.26 25.59
N ASP A 706 8.28 -26.79 24.92
CA ASP A 706 9.42 -27.63 24.57
C ASP A 706 10.36 -27.80 25.78
N PRO A 707 10.61 -29.04 26.26
CA PRO A 707 11.41 -29.26 27.46
C PRO A 707 12.85 -28.73 27.36
N GLY A 708 13.44 -28.77 26.17
CA GLY A 708 14.81 -28.31 25.94
C GLY A 708 14.91 -26.78 26.05
N LEU A 709 14.00 -26.06 25.39
CA LEU A 709 13.94 -24.60 25.47
C LEU A 709 13.56 -24.11 26.88
N LEU A 710 12.57 -24.75 27.52
CA LEU A 710 12.16 -24.43 28.89
C LEU A 710 13.34 -24.59 29.86
N HIS A 711 14.05 -25.73 29.79
CA HIS A 711 15.23 -25.98 30.60
C HIS A 711 16.33 -24.94 30.38
N ALA A 712 16.60 -24.58 29.11
CA ALA A 712 17.63 -23.59 28.79
C ALA A 712 17.35 -22.23 29.44
N PHE A 713 16.10 -21.75 29.34
CA PHE A 713 15.72 -20.47 29.95
C PHE A 713 15.64 -20.51 31.48
N GLN A 714 15.13 -21.61 32.07
CA GLN A 714 15.03 -21.75 33.53
C GLN A 714 16.39 -21.80 34.21
N ASN A 715 17.42 -22.29 33.51
CA ASN A 715 18.79 -22.35 34.03
C ASN A 715 19.68 -21.19 33.54
N GLY A 716 19.10 -20.17 32.89
CA GLY A 716 19.85 -18.99 32.42
C GLY A 716 20.90 -19.28 31.34
N LEU A 717 20.75 -20.37 30.58
CA LEU A 717 21.67 -20.73 29.50
C LEU A 717 21.47 -19.83 28.29
N ASP A 718 22.55 -19.53 27.56
CA ASP A 718 22.45 -18.85 26.27
C ASP A 718 21.86 -19.81 25.23
N VAL A 719 20.58 -19.63 24.89
CA VAL A 719 19.84 -20.48 23.97
C VAL A 719 20.49 -20.53 22.58
N HIS A 720 21.16 -19.47 22.14
CA HIS A 720 21.87 -19.50 20.86
C HIS A 720 23.12 -20.38 20.93
N LYS A 721 23.86 -20.34 22.05
CA LYS A 721 24.98 -21.27 22.26
C LYS A 721 24.50 -22.70 22.43
N ALA A 722 23.42 -22.92 23.19
CA ALA A 722 22.84 -24.24 23.38
C ALA A 722 22.39 -24.85 22.04
N THR A 723 21.68 -24.06 21.20
CA THR A 723 21.35 -24.50 19.84
C THR A 723 22.60 -24.75 19.00
N ALA A 724 23.63 -23.91 19.10
CA ALA A 724 24.86 -24.09 18.33
C ALA A 724 25.59 -25.39 18.69
N ALA A 725 25.76 -25.66 19.99
CA ALA A 725 26.40 -26.87 20.50
C ALA A 725 25.77 -28.13 19.88
N GLU A 726 24.44 -28.17 19.86
CA GLU A 726 23.66 -29.29 19.32
C GLU A 726 23.71 -29.37 17.79
N VAL A 727 23.46 -28.25 17.10
CA VAL A 727 23.39 -28.23 15.63
C VAL A 727 24.75 -28.53 15.01
N PHE A 728 25.83 -28.01 15.60
CA PHE A 728 27.20 -28.19 15.12
C PHE A 728 27.93 -29.39 15.75
N GLY A 729 27.37 -30.01 16.80
CA GLY A 729 27.95 -31.18 17.46
C GLY A 729 29.25 -30.87 18.22
N VAL A 730 29.26 -29.76 18.96
CA VAL A 730 30.39 -29.30 19.79
C VAL A 730 29.92 -29.07 21.23
N GLU A 731 30.83 -29.12 22.20
CA GLU A 731 30.48 -28.80 23.59
C GLU A 731 30.10 -27.31 23.74
N LEU A 732 29.28 -26.98 24.74
CA LEU A 732 28.73 -25.63 24.93
C LEU A 732 29.82 -24.56 25.09
N GLU A 733 30.90 -24.92 25.77
CA GLU A 733 32.07 -24.07 26.03
C GLU A 733 32.93 -23.86 24.76
N GLU A 734 32.85 -24.79 23.80
CA GLU A 734 33.61 -24.77 22.54
C GLU A 734 32.88 -24.03 21.41
N VAL A 735 31.65 -23.57 21.65
CA VAL A 735 30.87 -22.80 20.68
C VAL A 735 31.56 -21.48 20.35
N SER A 736 32.05 -21.38 19.12
CA SER A 736 32.62 -20.15 18.58
C SER A 736 31.57 -19.04 18.39
N SER A 737 32.03 -17.80 18.29
CA SER A 737 31.18 -16.64 18.03
C SER A 737 30.44 -16.74 16.69
N ASP A 738 31.07 -17.31 15.65
CA ASP A 738 30.44 -17.57 14.36
C ASP A 738 29.33 -18.62 14.46
N GLN A 739 29.58 -19.74 15.14
CA GLN A 739 28.57 -20.79 15.36
C GLN A 739 27.37 -20.24 16.14
N ARG A 740 27.62 -19.44 17.18
CA ARG A 740 26.55 -18.74 17.92
C ARG A 740 25.74 -17.80 17.02
N ARG A 741 26.40 -17.04 16.13
CA ARG A 741 25.75 -16.15 15.17
C ARG A 741 24.86 -16.91 14.19
N LYS A 742 25.36 -18.03 13.64
CA LYS A 742 24.58 -18.91 12.75
C LYS A 742 23.40 -19.55 13.49
N ALA A 743 23.59 -20.03 14.72
CA ALA A 743 22.51 -20.56 15.54
C ALA A 743 21.46 -19.50 15.91
N LYS A 744 21.86 -18.24 16.09
CA LYS A 744 20.90 -17.14 16.22
C LYS A 744 20.03 -16.99 14.97
N ALA A 745 20.64 -17.00 13.78
CA ALA A 745 19.89 -16.98 12.53
C ALA A 745 18.97 -18.20 12.36
N ILE A 746 19.41 -19.40 12.80
CA ILE A 746 18.59 -20.61 12.82
C ILE A 746 17.40 -20.45 13.77
N ASN A 747 17.62 -20.06 15.02
CA ASN A 747 16.54 -19.87 16.00
C ASN A 747 15.49 -18.90 15.46
N PHE A 748 15.88 -17.69 15.06
CA PHE A 748 14.92 -16.71 14.54
C PHE A 748 14.31 -17.17 13.21
N GLY A 749 15.10 -17.71 12.29
CA GLY A 749 14.59 -18.18 11.00
C GLY A 749 13.54 -19.28 11.15
N LEU A 750 13.81 -20.29 11.98
CA LEU A 750 12.90 -21.42 12.19
C LEU A 750 11.66 -21.06 12.97
N ILE A 751 11.80 -20.18 13.98
CA ILE A 751 10.67 -19.56 14.68
C ILE A 751 9.72 -18.91 13.68
N TYR A 752 10.26 -18.22 12.67
CA TYR A 752 9.44 -17.54 11.68
C TYR A 752 8.97 -18.40 10.49
N GLY A 753 9.15 -19.73 10.57
CA GLY A 753 8.75 -20.66 9.51
C GLY A 753 9.58 -20.52 8.22
N MET A 754 10.85 -20.11 8.33
CA MET A 754 11.77 -20.02 7.19
C MET A 754 12.03 -21.41 6.59
N SER A 755 12.06 -21.47 5.25
CA SER A 755 12.40 -22.71 4.54
C SER A 755 13.91 -22.96 4.53
N ALA A 756 14.33 -24.19 4.26
CA ALA A 756 15.75 -24.53 4.07
C ALA A 756 16.44 -23.65 3.01
N PHE A 757 15.71 -23.23 1.97
CA PHE A 757 16.23 -22.31 0.96
C PHE A 757 16.52 -20.92 1.55
N GLY A 758 15.59 -20.38 2.35
CA GLY A 758 15.80 -19.09 3.02
C GLY A 758 16.94 -19.14 4.04
N LEU A 759 17.00 -20.22 4.82
CA LEU A 759 18.03 -20.42 5.83
C LEU A 759 19.42 -20.54 5.20
N ALA A 760 19.55 -21.34 4.14
CA ALA A 760 20.79 -21.51 3.39
C ALA A 760 21.41 -20.17 2.98
N LYS A 761 20.58 -19.25 2.45
CA LYS A 761 21.02 -17.91 2.05
C LYS A 761 21.47 -17.06 3.24
N GLN A 762 20.83 -17.19 4.40
CA GLN A 762 21.10 -16.34 5.56
C GLN A 762 22.36 -16.73 6.35
N ILE A 763 22.70 -18.03 6.37
CA ILE A 763 23.88 -18.53 7.10
C ILE A 763 25.03 -18.95 6.18
N ASP A 764 24.89 -18.70 4.88
CA ASP A 764 25.86 -18.97 3.82
C ASP A 764 26.30 -20.45 3.79
N VAL A 765 25.32 -21.35 3.57
CA VAL A 765 25.54 -22.79 3.42
C VAL A 765 24.71 -23.35 2.27
N ASP A 766 25.05 -24.55 1.80
CA ASP A 766 24.24 -25.20 0.77
C ASP A 766 22.86 -25.66 1.31
N ARG A 767 21.90 -25.84 0.40
CA ARG A 767 20.51 -26.19 0.78
C ARG A 767 20.40 -27.51 1.54
N LYS A 768 21.23 -28.51 1.24
CA LYS A 768 21.20 -29.81 1.94
C LYS A 768 21.74 -29.66 3.36
N GLN A 769 22.82 -28.90 3.53
CA GLN A 769 23.37 -28.59 4.84
C GLN A 769 22.38 -27.78 5.69
N ALA A 770 21.72 -26.78 5.11
CA ALA A 770 20.66 -26.04 5.79
C ALA A 770 19.53 -26.99 6.25
N GLN A 771 19.03 -27.87 5.38
CA GLN A 771 18.00 -28.85 5.75
C GLN A 771 18.47 -29.76 6.90
N ALA A 772 19.70 -30.24 6.87
CA ALA A 772 20.26 -31.05 7.96
C ALA A 772 20.28 -30.29 9.30
N TYR A 773 20.54 -28.98 9.29
CA TYR A 773 20.44 -28.15 10.50
C TYR A 773 19.00 -27.99 10.99
N ILE A 774 18.04 -27.83 10.07
CA ILE A 774 16.61 -27.80 10.41
C ILE A 774 16.18 -29.12 11.08
N ASP A 775 16.58 -30.25 10.50
CA ASP A 775 16.21 -31.58 10.98
C ASP A 775 16.80 -31.85 12.38
N ARG A 776 18.07 -31.48 12.60
CA ARG A 776 18.71 -31.54 13.93
C ARG A 776 18.02 -30.65 14.94
N TYR A 777 17.66 -29.43 14.55
CA TYR A 777 16.95 -28.48 15.41
C TYR A 777 15.61 -29.05 15.88
N PHE A 778 14.79 -29.58 14.97
CA PHE A 778 13.48 -30.15 15.36
C PHE A 778 13.59 -31.50 16.07
N THR A 779 14.66 -32.26 15.86
CA THR A 779 14.96 -33.44 16.67
C THR A 779 15.28 -33.05 18.11
N ARG A 780 16.00 -31.94 18.31
CA ARG A 780 16.35 -31.42 19.65
C ARG A 780 15.18 -30.73 20.34
N TYR A 781 14.39 -29.97 19.59
CA TYR A 781 13.26 -29.17 20.06
C TYR A 781 11.94 -29.64 19.40
N PRO A 782 11.47 -30.86 19.69
CA PRO A 782 10.29 -31.44 19.05
C PRO A 782 9.00 -30.67 19.36
N GLY A 783 8.92 -29.98 20.51
CA GLY A 783 7.77 -29.17 20.89
C GLY A 783 7.54 -28.01 19.91
N VAL A 784 8.61 -27.46 19.34
CA VAL A 784 8.54 -26.36 18.36
C VAL A 784 7.90 -26.84 17.06
N LEU A 785 8.30 -28.00 16.54
CA LEU A 785 7.68 -28.57 15.34
C LEU A 785 6.20 -28.87 15.58
N GLY A 786 5.88 -29.49 16.73
CA GLY A 786 4.50 -29.77 17.12
C GLY A 786 3.65 -28.49 17.21
N TYR A 787 4.20 -27.40 17.74
CA TYR A 787 3.52 -26.10 17.75
C TYR A 787 3.23 -25.57 16.33
N MET A 788 4.22 -25.62 15.43
CA MET A 788 4.05 -25.15 14.05
C MET A 788 2.95 -25.94 13.31
N GLU A 789 2.89 -27.26 13.51
CA GLU A 789 1.87 -28.12 12.91
C GLU A 789 0.48 -27.86 13.48
N ARG A 790 0.35 -27.82 14.82
CA ARG A 790 -0.94 -27.52 15.49
C ARG A 790 -1.48 -26.15 15.08
N THR A 791 -0.62 -25.13 15.05
CA THR A 791 -1.02 -23.76 14.71
C THR A 791 -1.50 -23.66 13.26
N ARG A 792 -0.83 -24.35 12.31
CA ARG A 792 -1.29 -24.41 10.92
C ARG A 792 -2.65 -25.11 10.78
N ALA A 793 -2.83 -26.23 11.47
CA ALA A 793 -4.09 -26.97 11.45
C ALA A 793 -5.23 -26.11 12.02
N GLN A 794 -5.04 -25.54 13.21
CA GLN A 794 -6.01 -24.65 13.85
C GLN A 794 -6.36 -23.45 12.96
N ALA A 795 -5.35 -22.79 12.37
CA ALA A 795 -5.58 -21.67 11.46
C ALA A 795 -6.41 -22.05 10.23
N GLY A 796 -6.17 -23.25 9.66
CA GLY A 796 -6.95 -23.77 8.53
C GLY A 796 -8.41 -24.06 8.87
N GLU A 797 -8.67 -24.53 10.10
CA GLU A 797 -10.01 -24.87 10.59
C GLU A 797 -10.85 -23.64 10.95
N GLN A 798 -10.29 -22.69 11.73
CA GLN A 798 -11.04 -21.56 12.28
C GLN A 798 -10.85 -20.24 11.50
N GLY A 799 -9.86 -20.17 10.60
CA GLY A 799 -9.60 -18.99 9.77
C GLY A 799 -8.84 -17.85 10.45
N PHE A 800 -8.38 -18.04 11.69
CA PHE A 800 -7.59 -17.06 12.45
C PHE A 800 -6.63 -17.76 13.42
N VAL A 801 -5.71 -17.00 14.00
CA VAL A 801 -4.85 -17.44 15.13
C VAL A 801 -4.99 -16.46 16.30
N GLU A 802 -4.76 -16.93 17.51
CA GLU A 802 -4.89 -16.15 18.75
C GLU A 802 -3.55 -16.00 19.49
N THR A 803 -3.37 -14.86 20.16
CA THR A 803 -2.29 -14.62 21.14
C THR A 803 -2.64 -15.23 22.50
N LEU A 804 -1.67 -15.25 23.43
CA LEU A 804 -1.90 -15.69 24.82
C LEU A 804 -3.04 -14.92 25.52
N PHE A 805 -3.28 -13.66 25.13
CA PHE A 805 -4.28 -12.79 25.75
C PHE A 805 -5.60 -12.74 24.98
N GLY A 806 -5.72 -13.48 23.87
CA GLY A 806 -6.96 -13.61 23.12
C GLY A 806 -7.07 -12.71 21.88
N ARG A 807 -6.04 -11.93 21.54
CA ARG A 807 -6.04 -11.12 20.31
C ARG A 807 -6.04 -12.04 19.11
N ARG A 808 -6.94 -11.79 18.15
CA ARG A 808 -7.03 -12.55 16.90
C ARG A 808 -6.28 -11.88 15.76
N LEU A 809 -5.67 -12.70 14.90
CA LEU A 809 -5.30 -12.33 13.54
C LEU A 809 -6.05 -13.22 12.55
N TYR A 810 -6.94 -12.62 11.75
CA TYR A 810 -7.68 -13.30 10.69
C TYR A 810 -6.82 -13.51 9.45
N LEU A 811 -6.90 -14.70 8.85
CA LEU A 811 -6.04 -15.16 7.76
C LEU A 811 -6.90 -15.59 6.55
N PRO A 812 -7.40 -14.65 5.73
CA PRO A 812 -8.31 -14.98 4.62
C PRO A 812 -7.68 -15.94 3.60
N ASP A 813 -6.36 -15.88 3.44
CA ASP A 813 -5.60 -16.70 2.48
C ASP A 813 -5.16 -18.07 3.04
N ILE A 814 -5.53 -18.44 4.27
CA ILE A 814 -5.08 -19.70 4.88
C ILE A 814 -5.56 -20.94 4.11
N ASN A 815 -6.68 -20.81 3.38
CA ASN A 815 -7.26 -21.85 2.53
C ASN A 815 -7.16 -21.51 1.03
N ALA A 816 -6.29 -20.57 0.64
CA ALA A 816 -6.13 -20.17 -0.76
C ALA A 816 -5.70 -21.35 -1.66
N LYS A 817 -6.29 -21.45 -2.86
CA LYS A 817 -5.87 -22.43 -3.88
C LYS A 817 -4.45 -22.16 -4.39
N ASN A 818 -4.04 -20.89 -4.41
CA ASN A 818 -2.68 -20.50 -4.77
C ASN A 818 -1.69 -20.90 -3.67
N GLN A 819 -0.77 -21.81 -3.99
CA GLN A 819 0.18 -22.36 -3.04
C GLN A 819 1.10 -21.30 -2.41
N ALA A 820 1.48 -20.25 -3.15
CA ALA A 820 2.34 -19.20 -2.65
C ALA A 820 1.62 -18.31 -1.62
N LEU A 821 0.37 -17.95 -1.89
CA LEU A 821 -0.48 -17.21 -0.94
C LEU A 821 -0.73 -18.04 0.32
N ARG A 822 -1.10 -19.32 0.15
CA ARG A 822 -1.34 -20.22 1.28
C ARG A 822 -0.11 -20.39 2.17
N LYS A 823 1.07 -20.63 1.59
CA LYS A 823 2.34 -20.70 2.34
C LYS A 823 2.71 -19.36 3.00
N GLY A 824 2.28 -18.23 2.44
CA GLY A 824 2.38 -16.92 3.08
C GLY A 824 1.52 -16.83 4.34
N ALA A 825 0.26 -17.22 4.23
CA ALA A 825 -0.69 -17.25 5.35
C ALA A 825 -0.26 -18.24 6.44
N GLU A 826 0.20 -19.44 6.09
CA GLU A 826 0.72 -20.44 7.04
C GLU A 826 1.92 -19.92 7.85
N ARG A 827 2.86 -19.20 7.21
CA ARG A 827 3.97 -18.55 7.93
C ARG A 827 3.47 -17.45 8.86
N THR A 828 2.52 -16.66 8.40
CA THR A 828 1.90 -15.60 9.21
C THR A 828 1.18 -16.19 10.43
N ALA A 829 0.48 -17.32 10.26
CA ALA A 829 -0.22 -18.05 11.31
C ALA A 829 0.72 -18.48 12.45
N ILE A 830 1.93 -18.95 12.11
CA ILE A 830 2.93 -19.36 13.09
C ILE A 830 3.49 -18.13 13.81
N ASN A 831 3.74 -17.03 13.10
CA ASN A 831 4.48 -15.89 13.63
C ASN A 831 3.62 -14.96 14.48
N ALA A 832 2.35 -14.78 14.10
CA ALA A 832 1.47 -13.80 14.70
C ALA A 832 1.19 -14.04 16.20
N PRO A 833 0.95 -15.27 16.69
CA PRO A 833 0.78 -15.52 18.12
C PRO A 833 2.00 -15.08 18.94
N MET A 834 3.22 -15.28 18.44
CA MET A 834 4.43 -14.88 19.14
C MET A 834 4.63 -13.37 19.17
N GLN A 835 4.58 -12.74 17.99
CA GLN A 835 4.77 -11.30 17.86
C GLN A 835 3.66 -10.50 18.56
N GLY A 836 2.42 -10.98 18.45
CA GLY A 836 1.28 -10.37 19.12
C GLY A 836 1.29 -10.56 20.62
N THR A 837 1.70 -11.72 21.11
CA THR A 837 1.90 -11.91 22.56
C THR A 837 3.02 -11.00 23.09
N ALA A 838 4.13 -10.82 22.34
CA ALA A 838 5.17 -9.88 22.73
C ALA A 838 4.64 -8.44 22.79
N ALA A 839 3.87 -8.02 21.78
CA ALA A 839 3.23 -6.72 21.76
C ALA A 839 2.29 -6.52 22.95
N ASP A 840 1.44 -7.51 23.24
CA ASP A 840 0.51 -7.45 24.37
C ASP A 840 1.26 -7.40 25.72
N ILE A 841 2.38 -8.12 25.89
CA ILE A 841 3.24 -8.04 27.09
C ILE A 841 3.81 -6.64 27.25
N ILE A 842 4.34 -6.02 26.18
CA ILE A 842 4.90 -4.67 26.25
C ILE A 842 3.82 -3.66 26.60
N LYS A 843 2.63 -3.75 25.98
CA LYS A 843 1.49 -2.87 26.32
C LYS A 843 1.09 -3.01 27.79
N ARG A 844 0.98 -4.24 28.29
CA ARG A 844 0.69 -4.50 29.71
C ARG A 844 1.81 -4.00 30.62
N ALA A 845 3.06 -4.11 30.22
CA ALA A 845 4.20 -3.55 30.95
C ALA A 845 4.12 -2.03 31.05
N MET A 846 3.73 -1.34 29.98
CA MET A 846 3.50 0.10 30.00
C MET A 846 2.40 0.48 31.00
N LEU A 847 1.29 -0.28 31.05
CA LEU A 847 0.22 -0.07 32.03
C LEU A 847 0.74 -0.24 33.47
N THR A 848 1.44 -1.34 33.74
CA THR A 848 1.96 -1.64 35.08
C THR A 848 3.01 -0.62 35.53
N VAL A 849 3.92 -0.23 34.63
CA VAL A 849 4.96 0.77 34.92
C VAL A 849 4.35 2.14 35.14
N ASP A 850 3.40 2.56 34.31
CA ASP A 850 2.72 3.86 34.46
C ASP A 850 1.93 3.96 35.77
N ALA A 851 1.16 2.92 36.11
CA ALA A 851 0.44 2.86 37.39
C ALA A 851 1.40 2.90 38.60
N TRP A 852 2.48 2.12 38.54
CA TRP A 852 3.50 2.13 39.59
C TRP A 852 4.19 3.49 39.73
N LEU A 853 4.58 4.12 38.61
CA LEU A 853 5.23 5.43 38.64
C LEU A 853 4.34 6.48 39.31
N ALA A 854 3.04 6.48 39.01
CA ALA A 854 2.07 7.38 39.61
C ALA A 854 1.97 7.24 41.15
N GLU A 855 2.18 6.05 41.70
CA GLU A 855 2.09 5.77 43.14
C GLU A 855 3.44 5.86 43.87
N SER A 856 4.55 5.69 43.14
CA SER A 856 5.90 5.56 43.71
C SER A 856 6.49 6.85 44.29
N GLY A 857 6.00 8.02 43.86
CA GLY A 857 6.60 9.33 44.15
C GLY A 857 7.94 9.57 43.45
N LEU A 858 8.33 8.73 42.48
CA LEU A 858 9.51 8.92 41.64
C LEU A 858 9.29 10.09 40.67
N ASP A 859 10.31 10.91 40.52
CA ASP A 859 10.41 11.92 39.47
C ASP A 859 10.98 11.26 38.22
N ALA A 860 10.13 10.43 37.60
CA ALA A 860 10.44 9.65 36.42
C ALA A 860 9.27 9.65 35.43
N ARG A 861 9.59 9.55 34.14
CA ARG A 861 8.61 9.51 33.06
C ARG A 861 9.06 8.63 31.91
N VAL A 862 8.13 7.86 31.36
CA VAL A 862 8.34 7.14 30.10
C VAL A 862 8.26 8.14 28.95
N ILE A 863 9.31 8.22 28.14
CA ILE A 863 9.40 9.18 27.02
C ILE A 863 9.31 8.49 25.66
N MET A 864 9.69 7.21 25.55
CA MET A 864 9.62 6.46 24.31
C MET A 864 9.33 4.99 24.58
N GLN A 865 8.62 4.38 23.63
CA GLN A 865 8.51 2.94 23.42
C GLN A 865 9.13 2.62 22.05
N VAL A 866 10.11 1.72 22.00
CA VAL A 866 10.80 1.34 20.75
C VAL A 866 11.02 -0.16 20.74
N HIS A 867 10.47 -0.88 19.75
CA HIS A 867 10.54 -2.34 19.67
C HIS A 867 10.04 -3.03 20.95
N ASP A 868 10.95 -3.61 21.74
CA ASP A 868 10.68 -4.33 22.99
C ASP A 868 11.26 -3.57 24.21
N GLU A 869 11.62 -2.29 24.00
CA GLU A 869 12.26 -1.38 24.96
C GLU A 869 11.33 -0.25 25.40
N LEU A 870 11.38 0.09 26.70
CA LEU A 870 10.87 1.33 27.28
C LEU A 870 12.03 2.25 27.65
N VAL A 871 11.96 3.51 27.20
CA VAL A 871 12.96 4.54 27.52
C VAL A 871 12.34 5.59 28.42
N LEU A 872 13.04 5.89 29.52
CA LEU A 872 12.59 6.78 30.57
C LEU A 872 13.62 7.88 30.86
N GLU A 873 13.13 9.00 31.39
CA GLU A 873 13.95 9.98 32.10
C GLU A 873 13.66 9.87 33.60
N VAL A 874 14.70 10.00 34.42
CA VAL A 874 14.57 9.97 35.88
C VAL A 874 15.58 10.89 36.56
N ARG A 875 15.20 11.49 37.68
CA ARG A 875 16.14 12.26 38.50
C ARG A 875 17.34 11.40 38.92
N GLU A 876 18.54 11.94 38.82
CA GLU A 876 19.78 11.16 38.90
C GLU A 876 19.93 10.35 40.20
N ASP A 877 19.50 10.89 41.34
CA ASP A 877 19.55 10.23 42.65
C ASP A 877 18.52 9.10 42.81
N GLN A 878 17.54 8.99 41.92
CA GLN A 878 16.47 7.99 41.96
C GLN A 878 16.67 6.83 40.97
N VAL A 879 17.76 6.85 40.18
CA VAL A 879 18.08 5.79 39.20
C VAL A 879 18.05 4.38 39.82
N PRO A 880 18.68 4.09 40.97
CA PRO A 880 18.68 2.73 41.51
C PRO A 880 17.29 2.20 41.84
N GLN A 881 16.43 3.07 42.40
CA GLN A 881 15.05 2.71 42.73
C GLN A 881 14.21 2.48 41.47
N LEU A 882 14.39 3.32 40.44
CA LEU A 882 13.71 3.13 39.16
C LEU A 882 14.15 1.82 38.50
N SER A 883 15.45 1.56 38.40
CA SER A 883 15.97 0.37 37.70
C SER A 883 15.46 -0.93 38.30
N GLU A 884 15.40 -1.04 39.63
CA GLU A 884 14.87 -2.24 40.30
C GLU A 884 13.36 -2.39 40.10
N GLY A 885 12.63 -1.27 40.19
CA GLY A 885 11.19 -1.25 39.94
C GLY A 885 10.84 -1.64 38.51
N LEU A 886 11.59 -1.14 37.50
CA LEU A 886 11.40 -1.53 36.10
C LEU A 886 11.60 -3.03 35.90
N ARG A 887 12.68 -3.62 36.44
CA ARG A 887 12.90 -5.08 36.36
C ARG A 887 11.73 -5.86 36.94
N THR A 888 11.21 -5.43 38.09
CA THR A 888 10.09 -6.09 38.78
C THR A 888 8.79 -5.96 37.99
N HIS A 889 8.37 -4.73 37.67
CA HIS A 889 7.07 -4.45 37.08
C HIS A 889 6.96 -4.90 35.63
N MET A 890 8.04 -4.80 34.84
CA MET A 890 8.05 -5.32 33.49
C MET A 890 8.10 -6.86 33.49
N ALA A 891 8.94 -7.50 34.32
CA ALA A 891 8.94 -8.97 34.38
C ALA A 891 7.59 -9.56 34.83
N ALA A 892 6.82 -8.82 35.64
CA ALA A 892 5.47 -9.19 36.08
C ALA A 892 4.36 -8.95 35.04
N ALA A 893 4.68 -8.38 33.86
CA ALA A 893 3.68 -8.04 32.85
C ALA A 893 2.98 -9.28 32.26
N ALA A 894 3.55 -10.48 32.39
CA ALA A 894 2.90 -11.73 32.07
C ALA A 894 3.47 -12.91 32.85
N GLU A 895 2.63 -13.93 33.07
CA GLU A 895 3.04 -15.20 33.63
C GLU A 895 3.29 -16.19 32.48
N LEU A 896 4.55 -16.57 32.30
CA LEU A 896 4.98 -17.56 31.31
C LEU A 896 5.65 -18.75 32.00
N ALA A 897 5.80 -19.85 31.27
CA ALA A 897 6.50 -21.06 31.77
C ALA A 897 8.01 -20.83 31.98
N VAL A 898 8.54 -19.72 31.45
CA VAL A 898 9.91 -19.25 31.61
C VAL A 898 9.87 -17.81 32.12
N PRO A 899 10.81 -17.39 32.99
CA PRO A 899 10.81 -16.03 33.52
C PRO A 899 11.02 -15.03 32.39
N LEU A 900 10.32 -13.90 32.43
CA LEU A 900 10.68 -12.73 31.64
C LEU A 900 11.90 -12.05 32.27
N VAL A 901 12.85 -11.62 31.45
CA VAL A 901 14.07 -10.93 31.90
C VAL A 901 14.12 -9.59 31.21
N VAL A 902 14.48 -8.57 31.98
CA VAL A 902 14.58 -7.18 31.53
C VAL A 902 15.99 -6.69 31.84
N ASP A 903 16.70 -6.27 30.81
CA ASP A 903 17.98 -5.60 30.92
C ASP A 903 17.75 -4.10 31.05
N VAL A 904 18.39 -3.48 32.03
CA VAL A 904 18.27 -2.04 32.30
C VAL A 904 19.64 -1.41 32.18
N GLY A 905 19.79 -0.49 31.24
CA GLY A 905 20.96 0.36 31.09
C GLY A 905 20.66 1.81 31.43
N VAL A 906 21.72 2.56 31.76
CA VAL A 906 21.65 3.94 32.25
C VAL A 906 22.73 4.76 31.57
N GLY A 907 22.37 5.94 31.09
CA GLY A 907 23.28 6.84 30.40
C GLY A 907 22.84 8.30 30.45
N ASP A 908 23.67 9.19 29.91
CA ASP A 908 23.32 10.60 29.70
C ASP A 908 22.48 10.80 28.41
N ASN A 909 22.53 9.82 27.52
CA ASN A 909 21.79 9.77 26.27
C ASN A 909 21.30 8.35 25.95
N TRP A 910 20.48 8.23 24.91
CA TRP A 910 19.86 6.95 24.56
C TRP A 910 20.86 5.89 24.10
N ASP A 911 21.97 6.28 23.44
CA ASP A 911 23.01 5.33 23.01
C ASP A 911 23.79 4.73 24.19
N GLU A 912 24.00 5.50 25.26
CA GLU A 912 24.68 5.01 26.47
C GLU A 912 23.77 4.17 27.36
N ALA A 913 22.46 4.49 27.39
CA ALA A 913 21.48 3.74 28.16
C ALA A 913 21.12 2.40 27.49
N HIS A 914 21.23 2.32 26.15
CA HIS A 914 20.97 1.13 25.35
C HIS A 914 22.20 0.22 25.26
#